data_AF-A0A1Q7UBK5-F1
#
_entry.id   AF-A0A1Q7UBK5-F1
#
_cell.length_a   1.000
_cell.length_b   1.000
_cell.length_c   1.000
_cell.angle_alpha   90.00
_cell.angle_beta   90.00
_cell.angle_gamma   90.00
#
_symmetry.space_group_name_H-M   'P 1'
#
loop_
_entity.id
_entity.type
_entity.pdbx_description
1 polymer ?
#
loop_
_entity_poly.entity_id
_entity_poly.type
_entity_poly.pdbx_seq_one_letter_code
_entity_poly.pdbx_strand_id
1 'polypeptide(L)'
;MNSGSNPEQQRLDEIDTAGKPWRRWGTYLSERQWGTVREDYSANGEAWDYLPHDHARSRAYRWGEDGIGGFCDDQQLLCLSVALWNGKDPILKERLFGLTNAQGNHGEDVKELYYYLDATPTCSYARMLYKYPHAAYPYQQLIDENAHRGRQSPEFELIDTGLFDDDRYFDVEIEYAKADVEDVLWRITVANRGPAAARLHVLPQVWFRNTWTWSTNARKPSLAADGQSGVVISHAELGIYQLQFEGPREVVFCDNETNARRLFGEREATGFFKDAFDEYVVHGRSDAVNPARTGTKAAGLYTLDVAAGGRAVIRVRLRVGRTGGPSFSDFDTVIAARRQEADRFYAQIHAGVADQECRRVQRQALAGMIWNKQFYRYDVSQWLDGDPTEPPPPPERRHGRNSDWRLLDSADILTMPDNWEYPWFAAWDLAFHCVASALIDPRFAKRQLIQLGREWYMHPNGQFPAYEWNFGAVNPPVHAWAALKIYHLEQRQAGRGDRAFLERVFHKLMLNFTWWVNRRDAQGRNVFQGGFLGLDNIGVFDRSAPLPTGGFIDQADGTAWMAMYSLNLMRIALELAEHDHAYEDIATKFFEHFLYIAQAMTNIGGGGIGLWDDKDAFYYDVQCMPNGTARPMRLRSMVGLIPLFAVEVLEGDHLERWPGFRARLDWLLDHRPQLAALVSRWAEPGQKERRLLSLARAFRMKRILARMLDPDEFLSDYGVRALSRHYLEHPYVFEWGTQRSQVTYTPGESDSGLFGGNSNWRGPIWMPVNYL
;
A
#
# COMPACT_ATOMS: atom_id res chain seq x y z
N MET A 1 28.63 7.39 18.08
CA MET A 1 29.73 6.45 17.81
C MET A 1 29.66 6.12 16.34
N ASN A 2 30.70 6.42 15.55
CA ASN A 2 30.77 6.05 14.13
C ASN A 2 30.85 4.52 14.01
N SER A 3 29.70 3.84 13.91
CA SER A 3 29.65 2.46 13.43
C SER A 3 30.03 2.50 11.95
N GLY A 4 31.12 1.86 11.57
CA GLY A 4 31.53 1.78 10.15
C GLY A 4 30.35 1.37 9.27
N SER A 5 30.19 2.04 8.13
CA SER A 5 29.11 1.81 7.18
C SER A 5 29.07 0.33 6.80
N ASN A 6 27.95 -0.34 7.07
CA ASN A 6 27.75 -1.74 6.67
C ASN A 6 27.59 -1.83 5.14
N PRO A 7 27.82 -2.98 4.50
CA PRO A 7 27.79 -3.08 3.04
C PRO A 7 26.47 -2.66 2.39
N GLU A 8 25.33 -2.87 3.05
CA GLU A 8 24.04 -2.41 2.52
C GLU A 8 23.91 -0.88 2.59
N GLN A 9 24.38 -0.27 3.69
CA GLN A 9 24.46 1.19 3.79
C GLN A 9 25.39 1.79 2.73
N GLN A 10 26.52 1.13 2.43
CA GLN A 10 27.41 1.55 1.34
C GLN A 10 26.69 1.54 0.00
N ARG A 11 25.88 0.51 -0.31
CA ARG A 11 25.07 0.49 -1.54
C ARG A 11 24.05 1.62 -1.60
N LEU A 12 23.41 1.92 -0.47
CA LEU A 12 22.50 3.08 -0.39
C LEU A 12 23.24 4.39 -0.67
N ASP A 13 24.46 4.54 -0.18
CA ASP A 13 25.30 5.72 -0.44
C ASP A 13 25.77 5.79 -1.90
N GLU A 14 26.20 4.67 -2.49
CA GLU A 14 26.65 4.55 -3.89
C GLU A 14 25.58 4.99 -4.91
N ILE A 15 24.29 4.85 -4.59
CA ILE A 15 23.19 5.33 -5.44
C ILE A 15 23.33 6.82 -5.72
N ASP A 16 23.70 7.61 -4.71
CA ASP A 16 23.76 9.07 -4.83
C ASP A 16 25.18 9.56 -5.12
N THR A 17 26.21 8.94 -4.51
CA THR A 17 27.60 9.42 -4.65
C THR A 17 28.27 8.94 -5.93
N ALA A 18 27.88 7.76 -6.42
CA ALA A 18 28.48 7.12 -7.60
C ALA A 18 27.46 6.91 -8.74
N GLY A 19 26.18 7.24 -8.53
CA GLY A 19 25.12 7.03 -9.52
C GLY A 19 24.85 5.55 -9.82
N LYS A 20 25.26 4.63 -8.92
CA LYS A 20 25.14 3.19 -9.16
C LYS A 20 23.69 2.74 -8.97
N PRO A 21 23.00 2.21 -10.01
CA PRO A 21 21.55 2.05 -9.96
C PRO A 21 21.13 0.75 -9.24
N TRP A 22 21.50 0.59 -7.96
CA TRP A 22 21.15 -0.58 -7.15
C TRP A 22 19.65 -0.88 -7.09
N ARG A 23 18.81 0.15 -7.23
CA ARG A 23 17.35 0.04 -7.27
C ARG A 23 16.79 -0.42 -8.63
N ARG A 24 17.64 -0.56 -9.66
CA ARG A 24 17.20 -0.99 -11.00
C ARG A 24 16.45 -2.31 -10.95
N TRP A 25 16.86 -3.26 -10.11
CA TRP A 25 16.18 -4.55 -9.98
C TRP A 25 15.61 -4.71 -8.59
N GLY A 26 14.41 -5.26 -8.45
CA GLY A 26 13.78 -5.42 -7.13
C GLY A 26 12.52 -6.27 -7.18
N THR A 27 11.94 -6.45 -6.00
CA THR A 27 10.67 -7.15 -5.78
C THR A 27 9.48 -6.27 -6.18
N TYR A 28 9.53 -5.67 -7.38
CA TYR A 28 8.55 -4.68 -7.85
C TYR A 28 7.39 -5.25 -8.66
N LEU A 29 7.37 -6.58 -8.83
CA LEU A 29 6.28 -7.30 -9.45
C LEU A 29 5.15 -7.48 -8.42
N SER A 30 3.91 -7.29 -8.86
CA SER A 30 2.74 -7.49 -8.00
C SER A 30 2.47 -8.99 -7.78
N GLU A 31 1.85 -9.35 -6.66
CA GLU A 31 1.27 -10.69 -6.50
C GLU A 31 -0.10 -10.83 -7.22
N ARG A 32 -0.71 -9.70 -7.59
CA ARG A 32 -1.95 -9.64 -8.40
C ARG A 32 -1.98 -8.42 -9.33
N GLN A 33 -2.26 -8.65 -10.61
CA GLN A 33 -2.56 -7.59 -11.59
C GLN A 33 -3.98 -7.72 -12.17
N TRP A 34 -4.55 -8.92 -12.18
CA TRP A 34 -5.94 -9.15 -12.58
C TRP A 34 -6.93 -8.50 -11.61
N GLY A 35 -8.11 -8.11 -12.10
CA GLY A 35 -9.12 -7.43 -11.29
C GLY A 35 -8.75 -6.04 -10.79
N THR A 36 -7.80 -5.34 -11.42
CA THR A 36 -7.41 -3.96 -11.08
C THR A 36 -8.15 -2.95 -11.96
N VAL A 37 -8.33 -1.72 -11.46
CA VAL A 37 -9.09 -0.67 -12.20
C VAL A 37 -8.36 -0.29 -13.49
N ARG A 38 -7.03 -0.23 -13.45
CA ARG A 38 -6.21 0.06 -14.63
C ARG A 38 -6.34 -1.00 -15.72
N GLU A 39 -6.62 -2.25 -15.38
CA GLU A 39 -6.88 -3.34 -16.35
C GLU A 39 -8.38 -3.51 -16.69
N ASP A 40 -9.26 -2.66 -16.14
CA ASP A 40 -10.69 -2.70 -16.42
C ASP A 40 -11.02 -1.95 -17.70
N TYR A 41 -11.61 -2.67 -18.66
CA TYR A 41 -12.08 -2.08 -19.90
C TYR A 41 -13.59 -2.28 -20.13
N SER A 42 -14.34 -2.65 -19.09
CA SER A 42 -15.79 -2.81 -19.12
C SER A 42 -16.54 -1.47 -19.24
N ALA A 43 -17.82 -1.54 -19.59
CA ALA A 43 -18.70 -0.35 -19.67
C ALA A 43 -19.23 0.08 -18.29
N ASN A 44 -19.39 -0.89 -17.37
CA ASN A 44 -19.97 -0.69 -16.04
C ASN A 44 -18.94 -0.47 -14.94
N GLY A 45 -17.64 -0.69 -15.21
CA GLY A 45 -16.60 -0.59 -14.21
C GLY A 45 -16.45 -1.86 -13.35
N GLU A 46 -16.83 -3.04 -13.83
CA GLU A 46 -16.68 -4.27 -13.04
C GLU A 46 -15.31 -4.92 -13.30
N ALA A 47 -14.26 -4.35 -12.69
CA ALA A 47 -12.86 -4.74 -12.93
C ALA A 47 -12.57 -6.24 -12.68
N TRP A 48 -13.13 -6.79 -11.60
CA TRP A 48 -12.96 -8.19 -11.20
C TRP A 48 -13.56 -9.16 -12.22
N ASP A 49 -14.71 -8.83 -12.78
CA ASP A 49 -15.40 -9.65 -13.78
C ASP A 49 -14.83 -9.45 -15.19
N TYR A 50 -14.27 -8.28 -15.47
CA TYR A 50 -13.69 -7.96 -16.78
C TYR A 50 -12.39 -8.71 -17.05
N LEU A 51 -11.50 -8.76 -16.06
CA LEU A 51 -10.25 -9.51 -16.13
C LEU A 51 -10.09 -10.38 -14.88
N PRO A 52 -10.81 -11.52 -14.81
CA PRO A 52 -10.75 -12.44 -13.67
C PRO A 52 -9.47 -13.27 -13.69
N HIS A 53 -9.19 -13.94 -12.56
CA HIS A 53 -8.05 -14.85 -12.41
C HIS A 53 -7.95 -15.90 -13.54
N ASP A 54 -9.06 -16.42 -14.06
CA ASP A 54 -8.99 -17.40 -15.15
C ASP A 54 -8.41 -16.81 -16.45
N HIS A 55 -8.79 -15.58 -16.79
CA HIS A 55 -8.29 -14.90 -17.98
C HIS A 55 -6.82 -14.49 -17.83
N ALA A 56 -6.37 -14.20 -16.60
CA ALA A 56 -5.01 -13.74 -16.30
C ALA A 56 -3.88 -14.62 -16.87
N ARG A 57 -4.12 -15.94 -16.96
CA ARG A 57 -3.14 -16.89 -17.53
C ARG A 57 -2.95 -16.73 -19.04
N SER A 58 -3.99 -16.25 -19.71
CA SER A 58 -4.11 -16.25 -21.18
C SER A 58 -4.17 -14.83 -21.76
N ARG A 59 -4.22 -13.79 -20.92
CA ARG A 59 -4.34 -12.39 -21.34
C ARG A 59 -3.08 -11.61 -20.97
N ALA A 60 -2.56 -10.85 -21.93
CA ALA A 60 -1.50 -9.89 -21.66
C ALA A 60 -2.07 -8.69 -20.88
N TYR A 61 -1.33 -8.20 -19.90
CA TYR A 61 -1.69 -7.02 -19.13
C TYR A 61 -1.16 -5.77 -19.82
N ARG A 62 -1.87 -4.65 -19.70
CA ARG A 62 -1.47 -3.39 -20.32
C ARG A 62 -0.55 -2.57 -19.43
N TRP A 63 -0.83 -2.55 -18.13
CA TRP A 63 -0.29 -1.55 -17.21
C TRP A 63 0.76 -2.13 -16.26
N GLY A 64 0.67 -3.42 -15.92
CA GLY A 64 1.63 -4.10 -15.07
C GLY A 64 1.80 -5.58 -15.41
N GLU A 65 2.36 -6.35 -14.49
CA GLU A 65 2.47 -7.82 -14.53
C GLU A 65 2.39 -8.37 -13.10
N ASP A 66 2.05 -9.65 -12.98
CA ASP A 66 2.03 -10.39 -11.72
C ASP A 66 2.82 -11.70 -11.76
N GLY A 67 3.17 -12.23 -10.59
CA GLY A 67 3.77 -13.56 -10.48
C GLY A 67 4.30 -13.87 -9.08
N ILE A 68 4.31 -15.16 -8.73
CA ILE A 68 4.69 -15.63 -7.39
C ILE A 68 6.17 -15.32 -7.12
N GLY A 69 6.41 -14.50 -6.11
CA GLY A 69 7.75 -14.08 -5.69
C GLY A 69 8.54 -13.40 -6.77
N GLY A 70 7.87 -12.47 -7.44
CA GLY A 70 8.41 -11.80 -8.61
C GLY A 70 9.56 -10.85 -8.34
N PHE A 71 10.40 -10.71 -9.37
CA PHE A 71 11.52 -9.77 -9.41
C PHE A 71 11.60 -9.15 -10.80
N CYS A 72 11.72 -7.83 -10.91
CA CYS A 72 11.77 -7.15 -12.19
C CYS A 72 12.67 -5.93 -12.14
N ASP A 73 12.91 -5.33 -13.30
CA ASP A 73 13.53 -4.01 -13.35
C ASP A 73 12.56 -2.91 -12.86
N ASP A 74 13.08 -1.70 -12.65
CA ASP A 74 12.39 -0.55 -12.08
C ASP A 74 11.36 0.10 -13.03
N GLN A 75 11.27 -0.39 -14.26
CA GLN A 75 10.23 -0.07 -15.24
C GLN A 75 9.34 -1.29 -15.57
N GLN A 76 9.54 -2.40 -14.86
CA GLN A 76 8.86 -3.69 -15.07
C GLN A 76 8.81 -4.06 -16.56
N LEU A 77 9.94 -3.90 -17.26
CA LEU A 77 10.10 -4.27 -18.65
C LEU A 77 10.42 -5.77 -18.75
N LEU A 78 11.30 -6.28 -17.90
CA LEU A 78 11.68 -7.69 -17.77
C LEU A 78 11.30 -8.21 -16.38
N CYS A 79 10.50 -9.26 -16.34
CA CYS A 79 9.98 -9.88 -15.13
C CYS A 79 10.54 -11.30 -14.96
N LEU A 80 10.76 -11.70 -13.71
CA LEU A 80 11.14 -13.04 -13.27
C LEU A 80 10.14 -13.51 -12.22
N SER A 81 9.69 -14.75 -12.28
CA SER A 81 8.86 -15.38 -11.22
C SER A 81 8.86 -16.89 -11.33
N VAL A 82 8.38 -17.58 -10.30
CA VAL A 82 8.27 -19.04 -10.31
C VAL A 82 6.88 -19.48 -10.74
N ALA A 83 6.81 -20.54 -11.54
CA ALA A 83 5.60 -21.31 -11.75
C ALA A 83 5.76 -22.77 -11.32
N LEU A 84 4.67 -23.36 -10.82
CA LEU A 84 4.67 -24.66 -10.17
C LEU A 84 3.53 -25.55 -10.67
N TRP A 85 3.77 -26.86 -10.74
CA TRP A 85 2.71 -27.84 -10.96
C TRP A 85 3.02 -29.14 -10.21
N ASN A 86 2.12 -29.53 -9.30
CA ASN A 86 2.25 -30.74 -8.48
C ASN A 86 1.85 -32.04 -9.21
N GLY A 87 1.55 -31.96 -10.51
CA GLY A 87 1.08 -33.09 -11.31
C GLY A 87 -0.43 -33.37 -11.20
N LYS A 88 -1.17 -32.57 -10.43
CA LYS A 88 -2.59 -32.77 -10.12
C LYS A 88 -3.44 -31.52 -10.30
N ASP A 89 -2.87 -30.34 -10.12
CA ASP A 89 -3.58 -29.08 -10.31
C ASP A 89 -4.11 -28.99 -11.75
N PRO A 90 -5.32 -28.43 -11.93
CA PRO A 90 -5.92 -28.29 -13.25
C PRO A 90 -5.20 -27.24 -14.10
N ILE A 91 -4.30 -26.46 -13.49
CA ILE A 91 -3.62 -25.31 -14.08
C ILE A 91 -2.19 -25.20 -13.55
N LEU A 92 -1.34 -24.51 -14.30
CA LEU A 92 0.00 -24.10 -13.88
C LEU A 92 -0.12 -22.96 -12.88
N LYS A 93 0.45 -23.13 -11.69
CA LYS A 93 0.43 -22.14 -10.61
C LYS A 93 1.49 -21.08 -10.85
N GLU A 94 1.13 -20.03 -11.60
CA GLU A 94 2.02 -18.90 -11.93
C GLU A 94 1.76 -17.65 -11.08
N ARG A 95 0.57 -17.58 -10.45
CA ARG A 95 0.07 -16.43 -9.71
C ARG A 95 -0.81 -16.89 -8.55
N LEU A 96 -0.93 -16.03 -7.54
CA LEU A 96 -1.75 -16.28 -6.37
C LEU A 96 -3.24 -16.21 -6.72
N PHE A 97 -3.99 -17.18 -6.22
CA PHE A 97 -5.45 -17.22 -6.33
C PHE A 97 -6.13 -16.57 -5.12
N GLY A 98 -7.27 -15.97 -5.37
CA GLY A 98 -8.14 -15.47 -4.32
C GLY A 98 -9.53 -15.16 -4.86
N LEU A 99 -10.42 -14.76 -3.96
CA LEU A 99 -11.82 -14.48 -4.24
C LEU A 99 -12.00 -13.02 -4.66
N THR A 100 -12.96 -12.78 -5.55
CA THR A 100 -13.46 -11.43 -5.83
C THR A 100 -14.42 -10.97 -4.72
N ASN A 101 -14.74 -9.68 -4.71
CA ASN A 101 -15.71 -9.10 -3.77
C ASN A 101 -17.08 -9.79 -3.77
N ALA A 102 -17.52 -10.35 -4.90
CA ALA A 102 -18.79 -11.06 -5.00
C ALA A 102 -18.70 -12.55 -4.59
N GLN A 103 -17.48 -13.10 -4.51
CA GLN A 103 -17.23 -14.51 -4.21
C GLN A 103 -16.96 -14.75 -2.71
N GLY A 104 -16.29 -13.82 -2.03
CA GLY A 104 -16.07 -13.91 -0.59
C GLY A 104 -17.30 -13.50 0.20
N ASN A 105 -17.54 -14.16 1.34
CA ASN A 105 -18.60 -13.78 2.26
C ASN A 105 -18.32 -12.43 2.94
N HIS A 106 -17.04 -12.04 3.04
CA HIS A 106 -16.64 -10.73 3.58
C HIS A 106 -15.95 -9.80 2.57
N GLY A 107 -15.43 -10.28 1.45
CA GLY A 107 -14.91 -9.42 0.38
C GLY A 107 -13.90 -10.13 -0.52
N GLU A 108 -13.02 -9.36 -1.14
CA GLU A 108 -11.82 -9.92 -1.76
C GLU A 108 -10.90 -10.58 -0.73
N ASP A 109 -10.33 -11.72 -1.07
CA ASP A 109 -9.46 -12.44 -0.13
C ASP A 109 -8.50 -13.41 -0.84
N VAL A 110 -7.22 -13.38 -0.47
CA VAL A 110 -6.19 -14.24 -1.02
C VAL A 110 -6.22 -15.60 -0.34
N LYS A 111 -6.49 -16.66 -1.10
CA LYS A 111 -6.63 -18.00 -0.52
C LYS A 111 -5.31 -18.76 -0.46
N GLU A 112 -4.18 -18.10 -0.35
CA GLU A 112 -2.84 -18.68 -0.51
C GLU A 112 -1.97 -18.47 0.73
N LEU A 113 -1.00 -19.36 0.95
CA LEU A 113 -0.08 -19.26 2.09
C LEU A 113 1.32 -18.88 1.64
N TYR A 114 1.70 -17.62 1.88
CA TYR A 114 3.00 -17.07 1.53
C TYR A 114 3.51 -16.10 2.60
N TYR A 115 4.84 -15.97 2.68
CA TYR A 115 5.49 -15.21 3.74
C TYR A 115 6.74 -14.51 3.21
N TYR A 116 6.79 -13.19 3.36
CA TYR A 116 8.03 -12.43 3.18
C TYR A 116 8.94 -12.71 4.37
N LEU A 117 10.11 -13.30 4.13
CA LEU A 117 11.00 -13.77 5.19
C LEU A 117 12.15 -12.80 5.45
N ASP A 118 12.65 -12.14 4.41
CA ASP A 118 13.80 -11.24 4.51
C ASP A 118 13.91 -10.34 3.28
N ALA A 119 14.48 -9.15 3.46
CA ALA A 119 14.89 -8.29 2.35
C ALA A 119 15.81 -7.15 2.83
N THR A 120 16.62 -6.58 1.94
CA THR A 120 17.39 -5.35 2.18
C THR A 120 16.87 -4.19 1.32
N PRO A 121 17.03 -2.92 1.72
CA PRO A 121 16.48 -1.75 1.01
C PRO A 121 16.80 -1.65 -0.47
N THR A 122 18.03 -2.04 -0.86
CA THR A 122 18.47 -2.06 -2.26
C THR A 122 18.05 -3.33 -3.01
N CYS A 123 17.30 -4.22 -2.36
CA CYS A 123 17.00 -5.57 -2.84
C CYS A 123 18.27 -6.32 -3.26
N SER A 124 19.41 -6.02 -2.64
CA SER A 124 20.66 -6.79 -2.79
C SER A 124 20.51 -8.20 -2.24
N TYR A 125 19.54 -8.38 -1.34
CA TYR A 125 19.05 -9.65 -0.82
C TYR A 125 17.53 -9.58 -0.64
N ALA A 126 16.81 -10.62 -1.03
CA ALA A 126 15.38 -10.79 -0.75
C ALA A 126 15.02 -12.27 -0.69
N ARG A 127 14.12 -12.64 0.22
CA ARG A 127 13.69 -14.02 0.43
C ARG A 127 12.22 -14.10 0.84
N MET A 128 11.49 -14.99 0.20
CA MET A 128 10.12 -15.34 0.57
C MET A 128 9.89 -16.84 0.55
N LEU A 129 8.78 -17.26 1.15
CA LEU A 129 8.32 -18.64 1.18
C LEU A 129 6.91 -18.71 0.63
N TYR A 130 6.67 -19.64 -0.30
CA TYR A 130 5.35 -20.02 -0.77
C TYR A 130 5.06 -21.48 -0.39
N LYS A 131 3.86 -21.77 0.11
CA LYS A 131 3.45 -23.14 0.47
C LYS A 131 2.53 -23.71 -0.61
N TYR A 132 2.90 -24.85 -1.18
CA TYR A 132 2.18 -25.45 -2.30
C TYR A 132 1.79 -26.92 -2.01
N PRO A 133 0.50 -27.29 -2.02
CA PRO A 133 0.05 -28.61 -1.60
C PRO A 133 0.44 -29.73 -2.58
N HIS A 134 0.60 -30.96 -2.05
CA HIS A 134 0.80 -32.17 -2.87
C HIS A 134 -0.45 -32.64 -3.60
N ALA A 135 -1.63 -32.28 -3.11
CA ALA A 135 -2.92 -32.59 -3.73
C ALA A 135 -3.37 -31.41 -4.61
N ALA A 136 -4.35 -31.68 -5.48
CA ALA A 136 -4.90 -30.64 -6.35
C ALA A 136 -5.43 -29.47 -5.52
N TYR A 137 -5.09 -28.25 -5.93
CA TYR A 137 -5.52 -27.04 -5.26
C TYR A 137 -7.05 -26.86 -5.37
N PRO A 138 -7.76 -26.52 -4.28
CA PRO A 138 -9.21 -26.68 -4.19
C PRO A 138 -9.95 -25.41 -4.64
N TYR A 139 -9.67 -24.92 -5.86
CA TYR A 139 -10.21 -23.66 -6.38
C TYR A 139 -11.73 -23.53 -6.25
N GLN A 140 -12.47 -24.52 -6.77
CA GLN A 140 -13.94 -24.47 -6.79
C GLN A 140 -14.54 -24.63 -5.38
N GLN A 141 -13.93 -25.44 -4.52
CA GLN A 141 -14.39 -25.60 -3.13
C GLN A 141 -14.26 -24.28 -2.36
N LEU A 142 -13.15 -23.55 -2.54
CA LEU A 142 -12.95 -22.23 -1.92
C LEU A 142 -13.99 -21.21 -2.39
N ILE A 143 -14.34 -21.21 -3.68
CA ILE A 143 -15.39 -20.34 -4.22
C ILE A 143 -16.75 -20.73 -3.66
N ASP A 144 -17.12 -22.01 -3.78
CA ASP A 144 -18.45 -22.49 -3.41
C ASP A 144 -18.70 -22.31 -1.92
N GLU A 145 -17.80 -22.77 -1.06
CA GLU A 145 -17.99 -22.72 0.40
C GLU A 145 -18.10 -21.29 0.92
N ASN A 146 -17.29 -20.36 0.41
CA ASN A 146 -17.40 -18.94 0.79
C ASN A 146 -18.70 -18.31 0.25
N ALA A 147 -19.14 -18.67 -0.96
CA ALA A 147 -20.41 -18.18 -1.51
C ALA A 147 -21.65 -18.69 -0.73
N HIS A 148 -21.58 -19.87 -0.10
CA HIS A 148 -22.65 -20.38 0.76
C HIS A 148 -22.68 -19.74 2.15
N ARG A 149 -21.57 -19.13 2.58
CA ARG A 149 -21.46 -18.49 3.90
C ARG A 149 -22.05 -17.09 3.89
N GLY A 150 -22.78 -16.77 4.96
CA GLY A 150 -23.22 -15.39 5.21
C GLY A 150 -22.17 -14.59 5.97
N ARG A 151 -22.38 -13.27 6.06
CA ARG A 151 -21.53 -12.33 6.85
C ARG A 151 -21.43 -12.61 8.35
N GLN A 152 -22.19 -13.58 8.86
CA GLN A 152 -22.13 -14.00 10.27
C GLN A 152 -21.21 -15.22 10.47
N SER A 153 -20.69 -15.78 9.39
CA SER A 153 -19.74 -16.90 9.41
C SER A 153 -18.32 -16.38 9.15
N PRO A 154 -17.28 -16.99 9.73
CA PRO A 154 -15.91 -16.69 9.36
C PRO A 154 -15.66 -17.10 7.90
N GLU A 155 -14.65 -16.51 7.28
CA GLU A 155 -14.16 -16.93 5.96
C GLU A 155 -13.74 -18.41 5.99
N PHE A 156 -13.86 -19.09 4.86
CA PHE A 156 -13.34 -20.45 4.68
C PHE A 156 -11.98 -20.36 4.00
N GLU A 157 -10.93 -20.69 4.74
CA GLU A 157 -9.55 -20.55 4.33
C GLU A 157 -8.97 -21.82 3.71
N LEU A 158 -7.86 -21.68 2.99
CA LEU A 158 -7.15 -22.83 2.43
C LEU A 158 -6.77 -23.85 3.51
N ILE A 159 -6.45 -23.40 4.72
CA ILE A 159 -6.12 -24.30 5.84
C ILE A 159 -7.33 -25.17 6.26
N ASP A 160 -8.56 -24.65 6.12
CA ASP A 160 -9.79 -25.33 6.54
C ASP A 160 -10.17 -26.50 5.60
N THR A 161 -9.50 -26.61 4.45
CA THR A 161 -9.71 -27.70 3.49
C THR A 161 -9.13 -29.04 3.94
N GLY A 162 -8.28 -29.04 4.98
CA GLY A 162 -7.56 -30.22 5.46
C GLY A 162 -6.34 -30.61 4.62
N LEU A 163 -6.00 -29.83 3.58
CA LEU A 163 -4.85 -30.12 2.70
C LEU A 163 -3.49 -30.09 3.41
N PHE A 164 -3.42 -29.43 4.57
CA PHE A 164 -2.20 -29.23 5.33
C PHE A 164 -2.12 -30.11 6.59
N ASP A 165 -3.19 -30.84 6.97
CA ASP A 165 -3.29 -31.59 8.23
C ASP A 165 -2.22 -32.69 8.38
N ASP A 166 -1.79 -33.27 7.27
CA ASP A 166 -0.80 -34.35 7.19
C ASP A 166 0.61 -33.84 6.79
N ASP A 167 0.87 -32.52 6.84
CA ASP A 167 2.09 -31.88 6.34
C ASP A 167 2.38 -32.15 4.85
N ARG A 168 1.35 -32.48 4.05
CA ARG A 168 1.50 -32.88 2.63
C ARG A 168 1.61 -31.68 1.68
N TYR A 169 2.67 -30.90 1.84
CA TYR A 169 2.95 -29.74 0.99
C TYR A 169 4.45 -29.54 0.77
N PHE A 170 4.77 -28.73 -0.24
CA PHE A 170 6.10 -28.20 -0.48
C PHE A 170 6.23 -26.81 0.14
N ASP A 171 7.30 -26.58 0.88
CA ASP A 171 7.82 -25.23 1.09
C ASP A 171 8.69 -24.86 -0.12
N VAL A 172 8.33 -23.79 -0.82
CA VAL A 172 9.08 -23.23 -1.95
C VAL A 172 9.70 -21.91 -1.51
N GLU A 173 10.97 -21.95 -1.08
CA GLU A 173 11.74 -20.76 -0.73
C GLU A 173 12.32 -20.12 -2.01
N ILE A 174 11.94 -18.87 -2.27
CA ILE A 174 12.40 -18.06 -3.40
C ILE A 174 13.35 -17.01 -2.87
N GLU A 175 14.61 -17.05 -3.33
CA GLU A 175 15.67 -16.17 -2.85
C GLU A 175 16.41 -15.48 -4.01
N TYR A 176 16.54 -14.16 -3.90
CA TYR A 176 17.31 -13.32 -4.79
C TYR A 176 18.52 -12.73 -4.08
N ALA A 177 19.66 -12.71 -4.77
CA ALA A 177 20.89 -12.07 -4.30
C ALA A 177 21.60 -11.37 -5.46
N LYS A 178 22.03 -10.14 -5.26
CA LYS A 178 22.81 -9.41 -6.26
C LYS A 178 24.30 -9.59 -6.01
N ALA A 179 25.04 -10.14 -6.98
CA ALA A 179 26.50 -10.05 -6.98
C ALA A 179 26.93 -8.60 -7.28
N ASP A 180 26.26 -7.98 -8.25
CA ASP A 180 26.31 -6.55 -8.59
C ASP A 180 24.94 -6.09 -9.14
N VAL A 181 24.79 -4.82 -9.52
CA VAL A 181 23.54 -4.23 -10.02
C VAL A 181 22.93 -5.03 -11.16
N GLU A 182 23.74 -5.49 -12.11
CA GLU A 182 23.31 -6.22 -13.30
C GLU A 182 23.71 -7.70 -13.27
N ASP A 183 23.94 -8.25 -12.08
CA ASP A 183 24.23 -9.67 -11.84
C ASP A 183 23.36 -10.18 -10.68
N VAL A 184 22.24 -10.81 -11.04
CA VAL A 184 21.21 -11.29 -10.11
C VAL A 184 21.22 -12.82 -10.07
N LEU A 185 21.44 -13.36 -8.89
CA LEU A 185 21.33 -14.78 -8.57
C LEU A 185 19.93 -15.05 -8.02
N TRP A 186 19.33 -16.15 -8.47
CA TRP A 186 18.00 -16.59 -8.11
C TRP A 186 18.04 -18.07 -7.72
N ARG A 187 17.76 -18.34 -6.45
CA ARG A 187 17.76 -19.68 -5.86
C ARG A 187 16.34 -20.07 -5.46
N ILE A 188 15.89 -21.22 -5.92
CA ILE A 188 14.61 -21.79 -5.53
C ILE A 188 14.88 -23.08 -4.78
N THR A 189 14.49 -23.14 -3.51
CA THR A 189 14.64 -24.33 -2.68
C THR A 189 13.26 -24.94 -2.44
N VAL A 190 13.07 -26.16 -2.91
CA VAL A 190 11.84 -26.93 -2.71
C VAL A 190 12.09 -27.94 -1.60
N ALA A 191 11.41 -27.80 -0.48
CA ALA A 191 11.44 -28.75 0.63
C ALA A 191 10.09 -29.48 0.73
N ASN A 192 10.12 -30.81 0.65
CA ASN A 192 8.93 -31.64 0.84
C ASN A 192 8.72 -31.84 2.34
N ARG A 193 7.62 -31.31 2.89
CA ARG A 193 7.27 -31.48 4.31
C ARG A 193 6.53 -32.78 4.59
N GLY A 194 6.00 -33.41 3.56
CA GLY A 194 5.15 -34.57 3.69
C GLY A 194 5.90 -35.87 3.99
N PRO A 195 5.15 -36.90 4.40
CA PRO A 195 5.71 -38.19 4.84
C PRO A 195 6.11 -39.12 3.67
N ALA A 196 5.89 -38.72 2.42
CA ALA A 196 6.17 -39.52 1.24
C ALA A 196 6.89 -38.69 0.17
N ALA A 197 7.65 -39.36 -0.70
CA ALA A 197 8.23 -38.72 -1.87
C ALA A 197 7.12 -38.13 -2.76
N ALA A 198 7.34 -36.93 -3.28
CA ALA A 198 6.38 -36.22 -4.10
C ALA A 198 7.08 -35.55 -5.28
N ARG A 199 6.38 -35.53 -6.42
CA ARG A 199 6.87 -34.91 -7.66
C ARG A 199 6.40 -33.46 -7.73
N LEU A 200 7.28 -32.57 -8.19
CA LEU A 200 6.96 -31.19 -8.49
C LEU A 200 7.62 -30.77 -9.80
N HIS A 201 6.84 -30.13 -10.67
CA HIS A 201 7.35 -29.39 -11.80
C HIS A 201 7.61 -27.94 -11.38
N VAL A 202 8.81 -27.44 -11.63
CA VAL A 202 9.22 -26.07 -11.29
C VAL A 202 9.71 -25.38 -12.54
N LEU A 203 9.17 -24.19 -12.79
CA LEU A 203 9.48 -23.39 -13.95
C LEU A 203 9.87 -21.98 -13.50
N PRO A 204 11.16 -21.69 -13.27
CA PRO A 204 11.62 -20.31 -13.16
C PRO A 204 11.45 -19.64 -14.53
N GLN A 205 10.65 -18.58 -14.59
CA GLN A 205 10.26 -17.90 -15.81
C GLN A 205 10.96 -16.55 -15.97
N VAL A 206 11.08 -16.12 -17.22
CA VAL A 206 11.43 -14.75 -17.61
C VAL A 206 10.53 -14.28 -18.74
N TRP A 207 10.00 -13.07 -18.65
CA TRP A 207 9.19 -12.50 -19.74
C TRP A 207 9.27 -10.99 -19.78
N PHE A 208 8.94 -10.43 -20.93
CA PHE A 208 8.72 -8.99 -21.06
C PHE A 208 7.26 -8.64 -20.76
N ARG A 209 7.04 -7.58 -19.98
CA ARG A 209 5.70 -6.94 -19.93
C ARG A 209 5.32 -6.52 -21.34
N ASN A 210 4.10 -6.82 -21.75
CA ASN A 210 3.68 -6.48 -23.10
C ASN A 210 3.56 -4.97 -23.26
N THR A 211 4.44 -4.37 -24.06
CA THR A 211 4.42 -2.93 -24.39
C THR A 211 4.29 -2.70 -25.90
N TRP A 212 4.30 -3.77 -26.70
CA TRP A 212 4.34 -3.69 -28.16
C TRP A 212 2.98 -3.88 -28.82
N THR A 213 2.05 -4.57 -28.18
CA THR A 213 0.71 -4.81 -28.75
C THR A 213 -0.11 -3.53 -28.86
N TRP A 214 0.15 -2.55 -27.99
CA TRP A 214 -0.72 -1.38 -27.75
C TRP A 214 -0.42 -0.16 -28.64
N SER A 215 0.65 -0.20 -29.43
CA SER A 215 1.08 0.93 -30.27
C SER A 215 1.72 0.46 -31.57
N THR A 216 1.45 1.18 -32.66
CA THR A 216 1.91 0.81 -34.01
C THR A 216 3.43 0.96 -34.21
N ASN A 217 4.10 1.76 -33.38
CA ASN A 217 5.54 2.05 -33.52
C ASN A 217 6.41 1.36 -32.45
N ALA A 218 5.81 0.51 -31.61
CA ALA A 218 6.53 -0.13 -30.53
C ALA A 218 7.44 -1.26 -31.04
N ARG A 219 8.64 -1.37 -30.47
CA ARG A 219 9.62 -2.39 -30.85
C ARG A 219 9.45 -3.62 -29.96
N LYS A 220 8.98 -4.73 -30.53
CA LYS A 220 8.88 -6.02 -29.82
C LYS A 220 10.28 -6.48 -29.36
N PRO A 221 10.48 -6.77 -28.06
CA PRO A 221 11.74 -7.29 -27.56
C PRO A 221 11.89 -8.78 -27.90
N SER A 222 13.05 -9.38 -27.60
CA SER A 222 13.27 -10.79 -27.91
C SER A 222 14.00 -11.57 -26.81
N LEU A 223 13.53 -12.79 -26.61
CA LEU A 223 14.18 -13.87 -25.90
C LEU A 223 14.56 -14.94 -26.93
N ALA A 224 15.77 -15.46 -26.87
CA ALA A 224 16.24 -16.52 -27.75
C ALA A 224 17.11 -17.53 -26.99
N ALA A 225 16.98 -18.81 -27.31
CA ALA A 225 17.84 -19.83 -26.71
C ALA A 225 19.33 -19.58 -26.99
N ASP A 226 20.13 -19.83 -25.96
CA ASP A 226 21.59 -19.81 -26.00
C ASP A 226 22.09 -21.16 -25.47
N GLY A 227 22.20 -22.13 -26.38
CA GLY A 227 22.48 -23.53 -26.02
C GLY A 227 21.26 -24.24 -25.43
N GLN A 228 21.49 -25.16 -24.48
CA GLN A 228 20.44 -25.96 -23.84
C GLN A 228 19.90 -25.37 -22.54
N SER A 229 20.63 -24.42 -21.95
CA SER A 229 20.35 -23.91 -20.61
C SER A 229 20.38 -22.38 -20.49
N GLY A 230 20.62 -21.67 -21.60
CA GLY A 230 20.72 -20.21 -21.62
C GLY A 230 19.60 -19.56 -22.43
N VAL A 231 19.30 -18.31 -22.09
CA VAL A 231 18.44 -17.39 -22.84
C VAL A 231 19.17 -16.06 -23.02
N VAL A 232 19.33 -15.62 -24.27
CA VAL A 232 19.72 -14.24 -24.57
C VAL A 232 18.48 -13.37 -24.58
N ILE A 233 18.55 -12.26 -23.86
CA ILE A 233 17.50 -11.28 -23.64
C ILE A 233 17.93 -10.01 -24.36
N SER A 234 17.11 -9.49 -25.27
CA SER A 234 17.39 -8.26 -26.02
C SER A 234 16.21 -7.30 -25.94
N HIS A 235 16.45 -6.12 -25.38
CA HIS A 235 15.47 -5.04 -25.29
C HIS A 235 16.11 -3.72 -25.72
N ALA A 236 15.33 -2.82 -26.33
CA ALA A 236 15.86 -1.56 -26.85
C ALA A 236 16.47 -0.66 -25.75
N GLU A 237 15.79 -0.57 -24.61
CA GLU A 237 16.20 0.26 -23.46
C GLU A 237 17.12 -0.47 -22.47
N LEU A 238 16.75 -1.68 -22.03
CA LEU A 238 17.58 -2.45 -21.09
C LEU A 238 18.91 -2.94 -21.71
N GLY A 239 18.98 -3.06 -23.03
CA GLY A 239 20.13 -3.65 -23.72
C GLY A 239 20.07 -5.17 -23.74
N ILE A 240 21.23 -5.82 -23.62
CA ILE A 240 21.37 -7.27 -23.74
C ILE A 240 21.67 -7.87 -22.38
N TYR A 241 20.93 -8.89 -22.00
CA TYR A 241 21.19 -9.74 -20.83
C TYR A 241 21.25 -11.20 -21.25
N GLN A 242 21.76 -12.04 -20.35
CA GLN A 242 21.73 -13.48 -20.46
C GLN A 242 21.20 -14.08 -19.16
N LEU A 243 20.19 -14.95 -19.27
CA LEU A 243 19.69 -15.76 -18.18
C LEU A 243 20.21 -17.19 -18.36
N GLN A 244 20.82 -17.75 -17.32
CA GLN A 244 21.37 -19.11 -17.31
C GLN A 244 20.67 -19.95 -16.25
N PHE A 245 20.17 -21.12 -16.65
CA PHE A 245 19.55 -22.13 -15.81
C PHE A 245 20.56 -23.24 -15.49
N GLU A 246 20.65 -23.69 -14.25
CA GLU A 246 21.51 -24.83 -13.92
C GLU A 246 20.77 -26.16 -14.13
N GLY A 247 21.10 -26.87 -15.20
CA GLY A 247 20.59 -28.23 -15.46
C GLY A 247 19.07 -28.33 -15.66
N PRO A 248 18.41 -27.43 -16.42
CA PRO A 248 17.01 -27.64 -16.76
C PRO A 248 16.86 -28.89 -17.64
N ARG A 249 15.70 -29.55 -17.59
CA ARG A 249 15.36 -30.61 -18.55
C ARG A 249 15.31 -30.04 -19.97
N GLU A 250 14.69 -28.87 -20.11
CA GLU A 250 14.58 -28.11 -21.36
C GLU A 250 14.28 -26.64 -21.05
N VAL A 251 14.47 -25.77 -22.05
CA VAL A 251 14.05 -24.37 -21.99
C VAL A 251 12.99 -24.13 -23.06
N VAL A 252 11.79 -23.77 -22.61
CA VAL A 252 10.59 -23.55 -23.43
C VAL A 252 10.32 -22.07 -23.65
N PHE A 253 9.68 -21.73 -24.76
CA PHE A 253 9.46 -20.35 -25.20
C PHE A 253 8.04 -20.14 -25.71
N CYS A 254 7.50 -18.96 -25.46
CA CYS A 254 6.27 -18.44 -26.05
C CYS A 254 6.31 -16.91 -26.08
N ASP A 255 5.21 -16.28 -26.44
CA ASP A 255 5.02 -14.84 -26.36
C ASP A 255 4.10 -14.47 -25.20
N ASN A 256 4.42 -13.38 -24.48
CA ASN A 256 3.52 -12.77 -23.50
C ASN A 256 2.41 -11.99 -24.23
N GLU A 257 1.62 -12.72 -25.01
CA GLU A 257 0.53 -12.20 -25.84
C GLU A 257 -0.79 -12.87 -25.50
N THR A 258 -1.87 -12.09 -25.66
CA THR A 258 -3.23 -12.54 -25.39
C THR A 258 -3.63 -13.69 -26.32
N ASN A 259 -4.09 -14.80 -25.75
CA ASN A 259 -4.64 -15.93 -26.48
C ASN A 259 -6.07 -15.61 -26.95
N ALA A 260 -6.18 -14.90 -28.07
CA ALA A 260 -7.46 -14.51 -28.65
C ALA A 260 -8.34 -15.73 -29.05
N ARG A 261 -7.73 -16.89 -29.37
CA ARG A 261 -8.47 -18.13 -29.63
C ARG A 261 -9.29 -18.56 -28.43
N ARG A 262 -8.66 -18.55 -27.24
CA ARG A 262 -9.29 -18.97 -25.98
C ARG A 262 -10.29 -17.93 -25.47
N LEU A 263 -9.90 -16.66 -25.47
CA LEU A 263 -10.66 -15.61 -24.77
C LEU A 263 -11.77 -14.98 -25.61
N PHE A 264 -11.57 -14.89 -26.93
CA PHE A 264 -12.48 -14.16 -27.83
C PHE A 264 -13.04 -15.04 -28.96
N GLY A 265 -12.67 -16.32 -29.00
CA GLY A 265 -13.15 -17.26 -30.03
C GLY A 265 -12.57 -17.01 -31.42
N GLU A 266 -11.49 -16.24 -31.54
CA GLU A 266 -10.82 -15.93 -32.80
C GLU A 266 -10.03 -17.14 -33.31
N ARG A 267 -10.71 -18.09 -33.96
CA ARG A 267 -10.14 -19.39 -34.35
C ARG A 267 -8.89 -19.33 -35.23
N GLU A 268 -8.74 -18.25 -36.00
CA GLU A 268 -7.63 -18.03 -36.92
C GLU A 268 -6.40 -17.38 -36.25
N ALA A 269 -6.48 -17.00 -34.97
CA ALA A 269 -5.34 -16.42 -34.27
C ALA A 269 -4.20 -17.45 -34.15
N THR A 270 -3.04 -17.10 -34.69
CA THR A 270 -1.84 -17.95 -34.72
C THR A 270 -0.78 -17.40 -33.77
N GLY A 271 0.07 -18.28 -33.26
CA GLY A 271 1.14 -17.92 -32.33
C GLY A 271 1.22 -18.83 -31.12
N PHE A 272 2.23 -18.58 -30.30
CA PHE A 272 2.51 -19.28 -29.05
C PHE A 272 2.17 -18.32 -27.91
N PHE A 273 0.97 -18.39 -27.38
CA PHE A 273 0.43 -17.37 -26.48
C PHE A 273 0.92 -17.52 -25.03
N LYS A 274 0.55 -16.56 -24.17
CA LYS A 274 0.99 -16.45 -22.77
C LYS A 274 0.77 -17.74 -21.95
N ASP A 275 -0.29 -18.48 -22.25
CA ASP A 275 -0.69 -19.74 -21.60
C ASP A 275 -0.01 -21.00 -22.18
N ALA A 276 0.93 -20.86 -23.12
CA ALA A 276 1.62 -21.99 -23.73
C ALA A 276 2.28 -22.95 -22.73
N PHE A 277 2.81 -22.45 -21.61
CA PHE A 277 3.46 -23.29 -20.60
C PHE A 277 2.46 -24.13 -19.81
N ASP A 278 1.27 -23.59 -19.53
CA ASP A 278 0.14 -24.30 -18.95
C ASP A 278 -0.28 -25.45 -19.87
N GLU A 279 -0.46 -25.15 -21.14
CA GLU A 279 -0.86 -26.13 -22.17
C GLU A 279 0.18 -27.22 -22.41
N TYR A 280 1.47 -26.86 -22.37
CA TYR A 280 2.57 -27.80 -22.55
C TYR A 280 2.74 -28.74 -21.35
N VAL A 281 2.76 -28.17 -20.13
CA VAL A 281 3.09 -28.92 -18.91
C VAL A 281 1.88 -29.67 -18.35
N VAL A 282 0.73 -29.00 -18.25
CA VAL A 282 -0.47 -29.54 -17.60
C VAL A 282 -1.29 -30.38 -18.57
N HIS A 283 -1.42 -29.92 -19.82
CA HIS A 283 -2.27 -30.56 -20.83
C HIS A 283 -1.50 -31.39 -21.87
N GLY A 284 -0.16 -31.41 -21.82
CA GLY A 284 0.67 -32.23 -22.68
C GLY A 284 0.67 -31.83 -24.16
N ARG A 285 0.24 -30.61 -24.49
CA ARG A 285 0.21 -30.09 -25.88
C ARG A 285 1.60 -29.63 -26.30
N SER A 286 2.38 -30.54 -26.87
CA SER A 286 3.78 -30.28 -27.25
C SER A 286 3.95 -29.17 -28.31
N ASP A 287 2.92 -28.91 -29.10
CA ASP A 287 2.87 -27.88 -30.14
C ASP A 287 2.49 -26.49 -29.61
N ALA A 288 2.17 -26.35 -28.31
CA ALA A 288 1.79 -25.08 -27.71
C ALA A 288 2.96 -24.12 -27.48
N VAL A 289 4.20 -24.63 -27.41
CA VAL A 289 5.43 -23.84 -27.23
C VAL A 289 6.18 -23.66 -28.54
N ASN A 290 6.96 -22.57 -28.66
CA ASN A 290 7.65 -22.23 -29.89
C ASN A 290 8.84 -23.15 -30.18
N PRO A 291 8.80 -24.00 -31.24
CA PRO A 291 9.90 -24.92 -31.57
C PRO A 291 11.14 -24.17 -32.09
N ALA A 292 11.02 -22.92 -32.52
CA ALA A 292 12.16 -22.08 -32.90
C ALA A 292 12.97 -21.59 -31.68
N ARG A 293 12.47 -21.83 -30.45
CA ARG A 293 13.11 -21.46 -29.18
C ARG A 293 13.40 -19.95 -29.08
N THR A 294 12.40 -19.16 -29.47
CA THR A 294 12.38 -17.69 -29.39
C THR A 294 11.01 -17.20 -28.93
N GLY A 295 10.93 -15.95 -28.47
CA GLY A 295 9.67 -15.32 -28.09
C GLY A 295 9.87 -14.11 -27.18
N THR A 296 8.88 -13.81 -26.36
CA THR A 296 8.92 -12.75 -25.34
C THR A 296 8.70 -13.28 -23.92
N LYS A 297 8.48 -14.59 -23.77
CA LYS A 297 8.42 -15.34 -22.52
C LYS A 297 9.19 -16.66 -22.66
N ALA A 298 9.96 -17.03 -21.64
CA ALA A 298 10.76 -18.25 -21.59
C ALA A 298 10.79 -18.86 -20.18
N ALA A 299 10.98 -20.17 -20.06
CA ALA A 299 11.15 -20.83 -18.77
C ALA A 299 12.07 -22.04 -18.85
N GLY A 300 12.85 -22.28 -17.80
CA GLY A 300 13.57 -23.54 -17.62
C GLY A 300 12.67 -24.57 -16.95
N LEU A 301 12.40 -25.70 -17.58
CA LEU A 301 11.55 -26.75 -17.01
C LEU A 301 12.36 -27.73 -16.17
N TYR A 302 11.97 -27.89 -14.91
CA TYR A 302 12.52 -28.89 -13.98
C TYR A 302 11.42 -29.86 -13.55
N THR A 303 11.76 -31.14 -13.42
CA THR A 303 10.90 -32.17 -12.82
C THR A 303 11.65 -32.77 -11.65
N LEU A 304 11.18 -32.50 -10.44
CA LEU A 304 11.84 -32.88 -9.20
C LEU A 304 11.05 -34.00 -8.53
N ASP A 305 11.72 -35.11 -8.23
CA ASP A 305 11.20 -36.13 -7.32
C ASP A 305 11.85 -35.90 -5.95
N VAL A 306 11.13 -35.22 -5.04
CA VAL A 306 11.66 -34.81 -3.73
C VAL A 306 11.26 -35.85 -2.70
N ALA A 307 12.24 -36.53 -2.10
CA ALA A 307 12.02 -37.50 -1.03
C ALA A 307 11.26 -36.90 0.16
N ALA A 308 10.60 -37.75 0.97
CA ALA A 308 9.96 -37.32 2.21
C ALA A 308 10.95 -36.57 3.13
N GLY A 309 10.58 -35.38 3.61
CA GLY A 309 11.49 -34.51 4.37
C GLY A 309 12.72 -33.98 3.60
N GLY A 310 12.85 -34.33 2.32
CA GLY A 310 13.96 -33.99 1.46
C GLY A 310 13.87 -32.57 0.90
N ARG A 311 14.94 -32.14 0.22
CA ARG A 311 14.99 -30.85 -0.46
C ARG A 311 15.71 -30.93 -1.80
N ALA A 312 15.33 -30.07 -2.73
CA ALA A 312 16.01 -29.84 -4.00
C ALA A 312 16.25 -28.33 -4.20
N VAL A 313 17.32 -27.98 -4.92
CA VAL A 313 17.71 -26.59 -5.17
C VAL A 313 17.86 -26.37 -6.67
N ILE A 314 17.24 -25.31 -7.17
CA ILE A 314 17.40 -24.81 -8.54
C ILE A 314 18.16 -23.47 -8.46
N ARG A 315 19.14 -23.29 -9.34
CA ARG A 315 19.94 -22.06 -9.46
C ARG A 315 19.77 -21.45 -10.84
N VAL A 316 19.49 -20.15 -10.86
CA VAL A 316 19.34 -19.34 -12.07
C VAL A 316 20.12 -18.05 -11.89
N ARG A 317 20.76 -17.54 -12.95
CA ARG A 317 21.54 -16.29 -12.89
C ARG A 317 21.27 -15.42 -14.10
N LEU A 318 20.90 -14.16 -13.85
CA LEU A 318 20.73 -13.11 -14.85
C LEU A 318 21.97 -12.21 -14.83
N ARG A 319 22.60 -11.99 -16.00
CA ARG A 319 23.76 -11.09 -16.13
C ARG A 319 23.64 -10.18 -17.34
N VAL A 320 24.17 -8.96 -17.24
CA VAL A 320 24.34 -8.09 -18.40
C VAL A 320 25.30 -8.71 -19.44
N GLY A 321 24.98 -8.51 -20.71
CA GLY A 321 25.75 -8.99 -21.84
C GLY A 321 25.66 -10.50 -22.09
N ARG A 322 26.47 -10.99 -23.02
CA ARG A 322 26.65 -12.43 -23.28
C ARG A 322 27.88 -12.90 -22.53
N THR A 323 27.69 -13.46 -21.34
CA THR A 323 28.78 -14.09 -20.59
C THR A 323 29.04 -15.49 -21.16
N GLY A 324 30.32 -15.87 -21.29
CA GLY A 324 30.67 -17.21 -21.78
C GLY A 324 30.29 -18.28 -20.76
N GLY A 325 29.50 -19.29 -21.17
CA GLY A 325 29.13 -20.47 -20.39
C GLY A 325 28.34 -20.24 -19.09
N PRO A 326 27.56 -21.24 -18.62
CA PRO A 326 26.98 -21.19 -17.27
C PRO A 326 28.11 -21.27 -16.23
N SER A 327 28.24 -20.24 -15.39
CA SER A 327 29.16 -20.24 -14.24
C SER A 327 28.39 -20.01 -12.96
N PHE A 328 28.28 -21.07 -12.16
CA PHE A 328 27.64 -21.11 -10.85
C PHE A 328 28.64 -21.32 -9.70
N SER A 329 29.94 -21.26 -9.97
CA SER A 329 31.01 -21.59 -9.00
C SER A 329 31.05 -20.67 -7.77
N ASP A 330 30.68 -19.40 -7.93
CA ASP A 330 30.59 -18.38 -6.87
C ASP A 330 29.18 -18.27 -6.26
N PHE A 331 28.21 -19.03 -6.77
CA PHE A 331 26.78 -18.81 -6.49
C PHE A 331 26.45 -18.87 -5.00
N ASP A 332 26.82 -19.96 -4.33
CA ASP A 332 26.53 -20.14 -2.91
C ASP A 332 27.33 -19.16 -2.03
N THR A 333 28.52 -18.78 -2.47
CA THR A 333 29.35 -17.77 -1.79
C THR A 333 28.68 -16.39 -1.83
N VAL A 334 28.14 -15.97 -2.97
CA VAL A 334 27.42 -14.69 -3.11
C VAL A 334 26.13 -14.69 -2.29
N ILE A 335 25.33 -15.76 -2.37
CA ILE A 335 24.10 -15.91 -1.57
C ILE A 335 24.42 -15.81 -0.07
N ALA A 336 25.43 -16.54 0.41
CA ALA A 336 25.86 -16.48 1.80
C ALA A 336 26.37 -15.09 2.21
N ALA A 337 27.11 -14.41 1.33
CA ALA A 337 27.59 -13.04 1.59
C ALA A 337 26.41 -12.06 1.73
N ARG A 338 25.43 -12.10 0.82
CA ARG A 338 24.23 -11.23 0.89
C ARG A 338 23.39 -11.47 2.15
N ARG A 339 23.24 -12.73 2.58
CA ARG A 339 22.62 -13.08 3.88
C ARG A 339 23.35 -12.45 5.07
N GLN A 340 24.67 -12.62 5.14
CA GLN A 340 25.48 -12.07 6.23
C GLN A 340 25.45 -10.53 6.25
N GLU A 341 25.39 -9.89 5.09
CA GLU A 341 25.25 -8.44 5.00
C GLU A 341 23.88 -7.96 5.47
N ALA A 342 22.80 -8.67 5.11
CA ALA A 342 21.47 -8.41 5.65
C ALA A 342 21.45 -8.56 7.19
N ASP A 343 22.08 -9.61 7.73
CA ASP A 343 22.22 -9.80 9.18
C ASP A 343 22.97 -8.63 9.84
N ARG A 344 24.06 -8.14 9.25
CA ARG A 344 24.80 -6.97 9.76
C ARG A 344 23.97 -5.68 9.67
N PHE A 345 23.22 -5.48 8.60
CA PHE A 345 22.33 -4.33 8.42
C PHE A 345 21.25 -4.29 9.51
N TYR A 346 20.52 -5.39 9.68
CA TYR A 346 19.48 -5.48 10.71
C TYR A 346 20.03 -5.47 12.14
N ALA A 347 21.23 -6.01 12.38
CA ALA A 347 21.88 -5.90 13.69
C ALA A 347 22.11 -4.44 14.11
N GLN A 348 22.38 -3.54 13.16
CA GLN A 348 22.52 -2.10 13.45
C GLN A 348 21.17 -1.45 13.76
N ILE A 349 20.10 -1.80 13.04
CA ILE A 349 18.74 -1.29 13.29
C ILE A 349 18.22 -1.77 14.65
N HIS A 350 18.50 -3.02 15.00
CA HIS A 350 18.08 -3.65 16.26
C HIS A 350 18.91 -3.20 17.47
N ALA A 351 19.82 -2.24 17.32
CA ALA A 351 20.61 -1.70 18.42
C ALA A 351 19.68 -1.15 19.51
N GLY A 352 19.74 -1.73 20.70
CA GLY A 352 18.90 -1.35 21.84
C GLY A 352 17.59 -2.15 21.99
N VAL A 353 17.25 -3.03 21.04
CA VAL A 353 16.12 -3.97 21.20
C VAL A 353 16.67 -5.25 21.80
N ALA A 354 16.43 -5.56 23.08
CA ALA A 354 17.02 -6.74 23.72
C ALA A 354 16.35 -8.07 23.31
N ASP A 355 15.03 -8.05 23.12
CA ASP A 355 14.22 -9.23 22.87
C ASP A 355 14.39 -9.78 21.43
N GLN A 356 14.59 -11.09 21.31
CA GLN A 356 14.87 -11.74 20.03
C GLN A 356 13.61 -11.90 19.18
N GLU A 357 12.44 -12.13 19.77
CA GLU A 357 11.18 -12.23 19.04
C GLU A 357 10.83 -10.88 18.39
N CYS A 358 10.91 -9.79 19.16
CA CYS A 358 10.72 -8.43 18.68
C CYS A 358 11.64 -8.10 17.50
N ARG A 359 12.92 -8.50 17.55
CA ARG A 359 13.87 -8.35 16.43
C ARG A 359 13.42 -9.14 15.19
N ARG A 360 12.90 -10.35 15.36
CA ARG A 360 12.41 -11.17 14.25
C ARG A 360 11.15 -10.56 13.62
N VAL A 361 10.18 -10.19 14.44
CA VAL A 361 8.94 -9.52 13.99
C VAL A 361 9.27 -8.23 13.26
N GLN A 362 10.16 -7.38 13.80
CA GLN A 362 10.56 -6.13 13.16
C GLN A 362 11.25 -6.37 11.81
N ARG A 363 12.22 -7.29 11.73
CA ARG A 363 12.89 -7.62 10.46
C ARG A 363 11.90 -8.14 9.42
N GLN A 364 10.98 -9.01 9.82
CA GLN A 364 10.00 -9.57 8.91
C GLN A 364 8.99 -8.51 8.44
N ALA A 365 8.53 -7.62 9.33
CA ALA A 365 7.67 -6.50 8.96
C ALA A 365 8.37 -5.55 7.96
N LEU A 366 9.64 -5.23 8.19
CA LEU A 366 10.44 -4.41 7.27
C LEU A 366 10.71 -5.12 5.93
N ALA A 367 10.88 -6.45 5.94
CA ALA A 367 10.94 -7.24 4.73
C ALA A 367 9.62 -7.15 3.95
N GLY A 368 8.47 -7.27 4.63
CA GLY A 368 7.15 -7.06 4.04
C GLY A 368 7.02 -5.70 3.37
N MET A 369 7.48 -4.62 4.02
CA MET A 369 7.50 -3.28 3.42
C MET A 369 8.35 -3.19 2.14
N ILE A 370 9.43 -3.97 2.04
CA ILE A 370 10.27 -4.01 0.83
C ILE A 370 9.61 -4.83 -0.27
N TRP A 371 9.03 -5.99 0.07
CA TRP A 371 8.30 -6.83 -0.88
C TRP A 371 7.02 -6.15 -1.40
N ASN A 372 6.40 -5.26 -0.62
CA ASN A 372 5.22 -4.48 -1.03
C ASN A 372 5.56 -3.22 -1.85
N LYS A 373 6.81 -3.01 -2.26
CA LYS A 373 7.15 -2.00 -3.26
C LYS A 373 6.74 -2.53 -4.62
N GLN A 374 5.87 -1.84 -5.35
CA GLN A 374 5.43 -2.27 -6.68
C GLN A 374 5.66 -1.19 -7.73
N PHE A 375 5.94 -1.61 -8.96
CA PHE A 375 5.86 -0.74 -10.12
C PHE A 375 4.38 -0.42 -10.43
N TYR A 376 4.03 0.86 -10.42
CA TYR A 376 2.67 1.35 -10.66
C TYR A 376 2.63 2.27 -11.88
N ARG A 377 2.17 1.71 -13.01
CA ARG A 377 1.86 2.49 -14.22
C ARG A 377 0.36 2.64 -14.39
N TYR A 378 -0.09 3.87 -14.58
CA TYR A 378 -1.44 4.21 -14.97
C TYR A 378 -1.44 5.58 -15.62
N ASP A 379 -1.75 5.63 -16.92
CA ASP A 379 -2.02 6.88 -17.63
C ASP A 379 -3.52 6.97 -17.82
N VAL A 380 -4.16 7.83 -17.04
CA VAL A 380 -5.61 7.94 -17.03
C VAL A 380 -6.12 8.50 -18.36
N SER A 381 -5.41 9.42 -19.01
CA SER A 381 -5.84 9.92 -20.30
C SER A 381 -5.82 8.82 -21.35
N GLN A 382 -4.72 8.07 -21.45
CA GLN A 382 -4.59 6.97 -22.39
C GLN A 382 -5.60 5.86 -22.08
N TRP A 383 -5.83 5.53 -20.81
CA TRP A 383 -6.81 4.51 -20.42
C TRP A 383 -8.27 4.90 -20.76
N LEU A 384 -8.61 6.19 -20.65
CA LEU A 384 -9.93 6.71 -21.04
C LEU A 384 -10.11 6.77 -22.55
N ASP A 385 -9.06 7.12 -23.29
CA ASP A 385 -9.13 7.31 -24.74
C ASP A 385 -8.95 6.01 -25.53
N GLY A 386 -8.27 5.02 -24.94
CA GLY A 386 -7.99 3.72 -25.54
C GLY A 386 -6.62 3.65 -26.23
N ASP A 387 -6.13 2.43 -26.44
CA ASP A 387 -4.89 2.17 -27.18
C ASP A 387 -5.17 2.10 -28.70
N PRO A 388 -4.33 2.71 -29.58
CA PRO A 388 -4.61 2.83 -31.02
C PRO A 388 -4.79 1.52 -31.80
N THR A 389 -4.24 0.42 -31.30
CA THR A 389 -4.26 -0.91 -31.94
C THR A 389 -5.33 -1.83 -31.37
N GLU A 390 -6.05 -1.37 -30.34
CA GLU A 390 -7.11 -2.12 -29.67
C GLU A 390 -8.50 -1.59 -30.06
N PRO A 391 -9.57 -2.37 -29.84
CA PRO A 391 -10.93 -1.87 -29.96
C PRO A 391 -11.14 -0.62 -29.09
N PRO A 392 -11.87 0.40 -29.58
CA PRO A 392 -12.20 1.57 -28.78
C PRO A 392 -12.90 1.18 -27.47
N PRO A 393 -12.54 1.81 -26.34
CA PRO A 393 -13.18 1.54 -25.07
C PRO A 393 -14.67 1.98 -25.10
N PRO A 394 -15.53 1.37 -24.26
CA PRO A 394 -16.93 1.78 -24.16
C PRO A 394 -17.09 3.27 -23.83
N PRO A 395 -18.03 4.00 -24.47
CA PRO A 395 -18.24 5.43 -24.23
C PRO A 395 -18.48 5.80 -22.76
N GLU A 396 -19.13 4.90 -22.00
CA GLU A 396 -19.44 5.04 -20.58
C GLU A 396 -18.18 5.32 -19.74
N ARG A 397 -17.04 4.77 -20.13
CA ARG A 397 -15.77 4.95 -19.42
C ARG A 397 -15.37 6.43 -19.30
N ARG A 398 -15.74 7.27 -20.27
CA ARG A 398 -15.43 8.72 -20.26
C ARG A 398 -16.11 9.47 -19.10
N HIS A 399 -17.11 8.87 -18.47
CA HIS A 399 -17.84 9.41 -17.32
C HIS A 399 -17.75 8.48 -16.10
N GLY A 400 -16.92 7.43 -16.20
CA GLY A 400 -16.71 6.43 -15.16
C GLY A 400 -15.60 6.82 -14.18
N ARG A 401 -14.99 5.81 -13.56
CA ARG A 401 -13.94 6.02 -12.55
C ARG A 401 -12.83 6.91 -13.06
N ASN A 402 -12.40 7.83 -12.19
CA ASN A 402 -11.25 8.70 -12.40
C ASN A 402 -11.32 9.57 -13.67
N SER A 403 -12.50 9.78 -14.28
CA SER A 403 -12.65 10.60 -15.49
C SER A 403 -12.12 12.02 -15.35
N ASP A 404 -12.17 12.58 -14.14
CA ASP A 404 -11.69 13.92 -13.81
C ASP A 404 -10.17 13.99 -13.55
N TRP A 405 -9.46 12.86 -13.64
CA TRP A 405 -8.04 12.71 -13.31
C TRP A 405 -7.17 12.43 -14.53
N ARG A 406 -7.56 12.91 -15.72
CA ARG A 406 -6.80 12.76 -16.97
C ARG A 406 -5.32 13.18 -16.91
N LEU A 407 -4.95 14.04 -15.95
CA LEU A 407 -3.56 14.46 -15.73
C LEU A 407 -2.67 13.38 -15.10
N LEU A 408 -3.27 12.37 -14.46
CA LEU A 408 -2.52 11.39 -13.71
C LEU A 408 -1.81 10.44 -14.68
N ASP A 409 -0.48 10.45 -14.60
CA ASP A 409 0.42 9.67 -15.44
C ASP A 409 1.54 9.10 -14.57
N SER A 410 1.35 7.88 -14.06
CA SER A 410 2.30 7.23 -13.16
C SER A 410 3.19 6.23 -13.89
N ALA A 411 4.44 6.08 -13.45
CA ALA A 411 5.38 5.04 -13.88
C ALA A 411 6.48 4.85 -12.81
N ASP A 412 6.07 4.69 -11.55
CA ASP A 412 6.99 4.75 -10.41
C ASP A 412 6.89 3.50 -9.53
N ILE A 413 7.96 3.22 -8.78
CA ILE A 413 7.90 2.25 -7.68
C ILE A 413 7.25 2.92 -6.47
N LEU A 414 6.09 2.41 -6.05
CA LEU A 414 5.35 2.88 -4.88
C LEU A 414 5.22 1.77 -3.84
N THR A 415 5.17 2.12 -2.55
CA THR A 415 4.83 1.15 -1.49
C THR A 415 3.33 1.00 -1.37
N MET A 416 2.86 -0.24 -1.37
CA MET A 416 1.43 -0.58 -1.32
C MET A 416 1.00 -1.04 0.08
N PRO A 417 -0.30 -0.91 0.43
CA PRO A 417 -0.84 -1.49 1.66
C PRO A 417 -0.66 -3.01 1.72
N ASP A 418 -0.96 -3.69 0.61
CA ASP A 418 -0.79 -5.13 0.45
C ASP A 418 -0.37 -5.46 -0.99
N ASN A 419 0.39 -6.54 -1.20
CA ASN A 419 0.90 -6.90 -2.53
C ASN A 419 -0.17 -7.56 -3.43
N TRP A 420 -1.19 -8.17 -2.83
CA TRP A 420 -2.26 -8.90 -3.51
C TRP A 420 -3.59 -8.19 -3.44
N GLU A 421 -4.07 -7.81 -2.25
CA GLU A 421 -5.41 -7.25 -2.03
C GLU A 421 -5.48 -5.83 -2.59
N TYR A 422 -4.46 -5.02 -2.26
CA TYR A 422 -4.34 -3.62 -2.62
C TYR A 422 -3.10 -3.36 -3.50
N PRO A 423 -3.00 -3.92 -4.73
CA PRO A 423 -1.86 -3.74 -5.64
C PRO A 423 -1.92 -2.36 -6.32
N TRP A 424 -2.12 -1.33 -5.49
CA TRP A 424 -2.32 0.08 -5.78
C TRP A 424 -2.10 0.88 -4.49
N PHE A 425 -1.72 2.15 -4.61
CA PHE A 425 -1.42 2.98 -3.44
C PHE A 425 -2.69 3.61 -2.85
N ALA A 426 -2.69 3.80 -1.53
CA ALA A 426 -3.60 4.71 -0.84
C ALA A 426 -2.79 5.84 -0.21
N ALA A 427 -3.23 7.09 -0.40
CA ALA A 427 -2.40 8.25 -0.05
C ALA A 427 -2.11 8.35 1.45
N TRP A 428 -3.09 8.07 2.31
CA TRP A 428 -2.85 8.14 3.75
C TRP A 428 -2.00 6.97 4.26
N ASP A 429 -2.23 5.73 3.79
CA ASP A 429 -1.39 4.56 4.08
C ASP A 429 0.07 4.82 3.70
N LEU A 430 0.30 5.39 2.50
CA LEU A 430 1.63 5.75 2.02
C LEU A 430 2.40 6.60 3.04
N ALA A 431 1.74 7.52 3.73
CA ALA A 431 2.38 8.36 4.74
C ALA A 431 2.89 7.54 5.94
N PHE A 432 2.11 6.57 6.43
CA PHE A 432 2.54 5.65 7.49
C PHE A 432 3.64 4.70 7.02
N HIS A 433 3.50 4.15 5.80
CA HIS A 433 4.53 3.31 5.17
C HIS A 433 5.86 4.04 5.06
N CYS A 434 5.85 5.35 4.75
CA CYS A 434 7.05 6.17 4.68
C CYS A 434 7.72 6.34 6.04
N VAL A 435 6.95 6.50 7.13
CA VAL A 435 7.52 6.58 8.49
C VAL A 435 8.20 5.27 8.87
N ALA A 436 7.58 4.12 8.58
CA ALA A 436 8.18 2.81 8.81
C ALA A 436 9.43 2.59 7.94
N SER A 437 9.32 2.88 6.63
CA SER A 437 10.42 2.72 5.67
C SER A 437 11.62 3.61 5.96
N ALA A 438 11.41 4.78 6.59
CA ALA A 438 12.51 5.68 6.93
C ALA A 438 13.48 5.11 7.97
N LEU A 439 13.09 4.04 8.70
CA LEU A 439 14.00 3.29 9.57
C LEU A 439 15.13 2.60 8.79
N ILE A 440 14.87 2.23 7.53
CA ILE A 440 15.80 1.46 6.69
C ILE A 440 16.26 2.22 5.44
N ASP A 441 15.46 3.15 4.93
CA ASP A 441 15.74 3.93 3.72
C ASP A 441 14.99 5.28 3.77
N PRO A 442 15.48 6.26 4.54
CA PRO A 442 14.86 7.58 4.63
C PRO A 442 14.82 8.31 3.28
N ARG A 443 15.75 8.00 2.36
CA ARG A 443 15.76 8.61 1.02
C ARG A 443 14.60 8.13 0.16
N PHE A 444 14.27 6.83 0.21
CA PHE A 444 13.05 6.29 -0.42
C PHE A 444 11.80 6.94 0.18
N ALA A 445 11.66 6.92 1.50
CA ALA A 445 10.50 7.49 2.19
C ALA A 445 10.24 8.97 1.83
N LYS A 446 11.31 9.79 1.81
CA LYS A 446 11.23 11.20 1.38
C LYS A 446 10.75 11.35 -0.07
N ARG A 447 11.24 10.50 -0.98
CA ARG A 447 10.82 10.52 -2.39
C ARG A 447 9.34 10.19 -2.56
N GLN A 448 8.85 9.18 -1.86
CA GLN A 448 7.45 8.75 -1.91
C GLN A 448 6.48 9.87 -1.48
N LEU A 449 6.76 10.57 -0.38
CA LEU A 449 5.94 11.70 0.06
C LEU A 449 5.90 12.85 -0.94
N ILE A 450 7.02 13.11 -1.63
CA ILE A 450 7.07 14.13 -2.69
C ILE A 450 6.28 13.66 -3.94
N GLN A 451 6.25 12.36 -4.20
CA GLN A 451 5.70 11.79 -5.43
C GLN A 451 4.22 12.16 -5.63
N LEU A 452 3.39 12.00 -4.60
CA LEU A 452 1.96 12.35 -4.68
C LEU A 452 1.72 13.85 -4.89
N GLY A 453 2.72 14.69 -4.62
CA GLY A 453 2.68 16.13 -4.88
C GLY A 453 3.21 16.56 -6.25
N ARG A 454 3.64 15.63 -7.10
CA ARG A 454 4.09 15.94 -8.46
C ARG A 454 2.95 16.42 -9.34
N GLU A 455 3.30 17.18 -10.37
CA GLU A 455 2.37 17.82 -11.31
C GLU A 455 1.53 16.81 -12.11
N TRP A 456 2.04 15.59 -12.27
CA TRP A 456 1.37 14.46 -12.93
C TRP A 456 0.74 13.46 -11.93
N TYR A 457 0.62 13.83 -10.65
CA TYR A 457 -0.12 13.09 -9.63
C TYR A 457 -1.17 13.98 -8.94
N MET A 458 -0.74 15.12 -8.39
CA MET A 458 -1.61 16.07 -7.70
C MET A 458 -2.51 16.77 -8.71
N HIS A 459 -3.81 16.77 -8.44
CA HIS A 459 -4.76 17.52 -9.25
C HIS A 459 -4.48 19.04 -9.16
N PRO A 460 -4.71 19.86 -10.22
CA PRO A 460 -4.19 21.24 -10.27
C PRO A 460 -4.87 22.18 -9.27
N ASN A 461 -5.96 21.73 -8.64
CA ASN A 461 -6.62 22.41 -7.54
C ASN A 461 -5.97 22.15 -6.16
N GLY A 462 -4.93 21.31 -6.08
CA GLY A 462 -4.23 20.92 -4.85
C GLY A 462 -4.62 19.56 -4.25
N GLN A 463 -5.60 18.85 -4.82
CA GLN A 463 -6.04 17.55 -4.30
C GLN A 463 -5.00 16.45 -4.55
N PHE A 464 -4.70 15.64 -3.52
CA PHE A 464 -3.96 14.39 -3.71
C PHE A 464 -4.89 13.28 -4.22
N PRO A 465 -4.41 12.42 -5.14
CA PRO A 465 -5.16 11.24 -5.55
C PRO A 465 -5.30 10.30 -4.34
N ALA A 466 -6.53 9.95 -3.96
CA ALA A 466 -6.76 9.16 -2.76
C ALA A 466 -6.30 7.70 -2.93
N TYR A 467 -6.92 6.95 -3.85
CA TYR A 467 -6.60 5.56 -4.16
C TYR A 467 -7.15 5.17 -5.55
N GLU A 468 -6.68 4.06 -6.12
CA GLU A 468 -6.95 3.67 -7.51
C GLU A 468 -8.45 3.61 -7.87
N TRP A 469 -9.31 3.14 -6.97
CA TRP A 469 -10.75 3.05 -7.23
C TRP A 469 -11.47 4.40 -7.25
N ASN A 470 -10.91 5.42 -6.61
CA ASN A 470 -11.49 6.77 -6.59
C ASN A 470 -10.42 7.81 -6.22
N PHE A 471 -9.68 8.33 -7.20
CA PHE A 471 -8.69 9.37 -6.93
C PHE A 471 -9.33 10.65 -6.37
N GLY A 472 -10.60 10.92 -6.69
CA GLY A 472 -11.37 12.07 -6.22
C GLY A 472 -11.87 11.97 -4.78
N ALA A 473 -11.73 10.80 -4.14
CA ALA A 473 -12.05 10.63 -2.73
C ALA A 473 -11.11 11.45 -1.83
N VAL A 474 -11.36 11.38 -0.53
CA VAL A 474 -10.63 12.16 0.47
C VAL A 474 -10.06 11.21 1.52
N ASN A 475 -8.78 11.36 1.81
CA ASN A 475 -8.12 10.64 2.88
C ASN A 475 -7.57 11.60 3.94
N PRO A 476 -7.29 11.15 5.17
CA PRO A 476 -6.70 11.97 6.21
C PRO A 476 -5.38 12.63 5.76
N PRO A 477 -5.20 13.95 5.96
CA PRO A 477 -3.99 14.69 5.57
C PRO A 477 -2.80 14.47 6.53
N VAL A 478 -2.41 13.22 6.76
CA VAL A 478 -1.30 12.83 7.65
C VAL A 478 0.11 13.04 7.06
N HIS A 479 0.22 13.56 5.84
CA HIS A 479 1.49 13.71 5.13
C HIS A 479 2.45 14.70 5.80
N ALA A 480 1.96 15.80 6.38
CA ALA A 480 2.81 16.75 7.11
C ALA A 480 3.41 16.12 8.37
N TRP A 481 2.63 15.31 9.08
CA TRP A 481 3.11 14.54 10.22
C TRP A 481 4.20 13.55 9.80
N ALA A 482 3.97 12.81 8.72
CA ALA A 482 4.97 11.87 8.20
C ALA A 482 6.27 12.59 7.81
N ALA A 483 6.18 13.73 7.12
CA ALA A 483 7.34 14.55 6.76
C ALA A 483 8.15 14.99 8.00
N LEU A 484 7.48 15.48 9.05
CA LEU A 484 8.14 15.85 10.31
C LEU A 484 8.78 14.65 11.00
N LYS A 485 8.10 13.50 11.06
CA LYS A 485 8.64 12.28 11.69
C LYS A 485 9.90 11.81 10.99
N ILE A 486 9.91 11.79 9.65
CA ILE A 486 11.08 11.40 8.84
C ILE A 486 12.21 12.41 9.02
N TYR A 487 11.91 13.70 8.98
CA TYR A 487 12.89 14.76 9.20
C TYR A 487 13.56 14.66 10.59
N HIS A 488 12.77 14.47 11.65
CA HIS A 488 13.30 14.28 13.00
C HIS A 488 14.05 12.95 13.18
N LEU A 489 13.63 11.89 12.48
CA LEU A 489 14.35 10.61 12.48
C LEU A 489 15.76 10.79 11.89
N GLU A 490 15.86 11.48 10.74
CA GLU A 490 17.15 11.78 10.10
C GLU A 490 18.00 12.71 10.98
N GLN A 491 17.41 13.72 11.64
CA GLN A 491 18.11 14.54 12.63
C GLN A 491 18.73 13.69 13.75
N ARG A 492 18.01 12.71 14.29
CA ARG A 492 18.51 11.82 15.35
C ARG A 492 19.61 10.89 14.86
N GLN A 493 19.51 10.39 13.63
CA GLN A 493 20.47 9.44 13.06
C GLN A 493 21.75 10.10 12.54
N ALA A 494 21.60 11.21 11.80
CA ALA A 494 22.69 11.89 11.09
C ALA A 494 23.14 13.20 11.76
N GLY A 495 22.48 13.63 12.84
CA GLY A 495 22.74 14.90 13.53
C GLY A 495 22.20 16.14 12.83
N ARG A 496 21.60 16.00 11.64
CA ARG A 496 20.99 17.08 10.85
C ARG A 496 19.81 16.56 10.05
N GLY A 497 18.81 17.41 9.84
CA GLY A 497 17.65 17.09 9.01
C GLY A 497 17.83 17.58 7.57
N ASP A 498 17.12 16.95 6.64
CA ASP A 498 17.09 17.39 5.23
C ASP A 498 16.11 18.55 5.03
N ARG A 499 16.64 19.78 5.13
CA ARG A 499 15.87 21.01 4.92
C ARG A 499 15.27 21.10 3.51
N ALA A 500 16.01 20.68 2.48
CA ALA A 500 15.55 20.78 1.10
C ALA A 500 14.34 19.85 0.85
N PHE A 501 14.34 18.65 1.44
CA PHE A 501 13.16 17.80 1.47
C PHE A 501 11.97 18.51 2.14
N LEU A 502 12.20 19.07 3.34
CA LEU A 502 11.15 19.68 4.13
C LEU A 502 10.50 20.87 3.41
N GLU A 503 11.30 21.72 2.78
CA GLU A 503 10.83 22.85 1.95
C GLU A 503 10.04 22.38 0.73
N ARG A 504 10.53 21.37 0.01
CA ARG A 504 9.84 20.82 -1.18
C ARG A 504 8.47 20.24 -0.84
N VAL A 505 8.38 19.44 0.22
CA VAL A 505 7.11 18.83 0.62
C VAL A 505 6.17 19.89 1.21
N PHE A 506 6.69 20.87 1.96
CA PHE A 506 5.90 21.95 2.54
C PHE A 506 5.11 22.73 1.48
N HIS A 507 5.75 23.14 0.38
CA HIS A 507 5.06 23.86 -0.70
C HIS A 507 3.91 23.05 -1.32
N LYS A 508 4.08 21.74 -1.51
CA LYS A 508 3.01 20.87 -2.01
C LYS A 508 1.87 20.73 -1.00
N LEU A 509 2.21 20.57 0.28
CA LEU A 509 1.22 20.48 1.34
C LEU A 509 0.44 21.79 1.55
N MET A 510 1.03 22.97 1.30
CA MET A 510 0.30 24.24 1.30
C MET A 510 -0.80 24.29 0.25
N LEU A 511 -0.55 23.78 -0.96
CA LEU A 511 -1.56 23.67 -2.02
C LEU A 511 -2.69 22.75 -1.58
N ASN A 512 -2.33 21.58 -1.03
CA ASN A 512 -3.31 20.62 -0.53
C ASN A 512 -4.13 21.15 0.65
N PHE A 513 -3.51 21.87 1.59
CA PHE A 513 -4.21 22.54 2.67
C PHE A 513 -5.21 23.57 2.14
N THR A 514 -4.81 24.36 1.14
CA THR A 514 -5.68 25.37 0.53
C THR A 514 -6.86 24.71 -0.19
N TRP A 515 -6.64 23.58 -0.85
CA TRP A 515 -7.72 22.77 -1.41
C TRP A 515 -8.71 22.32 -0.34
N TRP A 516 -8.23 21.81 0.79
CA TRP A 516 -9.07 21.38 1.91
C TRP A 516 -9.97 22.51 2.41
N VAL A 517 -9.39 23.69 2.70
CA VAL A 517 -10.14 24.87 3.15
C VAL A 517 -11.19 25.30 2.13
N ASN A 518 -10.89 25.25 0.84
CA ASN A 518 -11.80 25.76 -0.18
C ASN A 518 -12.86 24.74 -0.65
N ARG A 519 -12.59 23.43 -0.53
CA ARG A 519 -13.44 22.37 -1.12
C ARG A 519 -14.08 21.45 -0.10
N ARG A 520 -13.62 21.46 1.14
CA ARG A 520 -14.10 20.57 2.22
C ARG A 520 -14.59 21.33 3.44
N ASP A 521 -14.61 22.65 3.41
CA ASP A 521 -15.37 23.50 4.33
C ASP A 521 -16.46 24.22 3.53
N ALA A 522 -17.51 23.47 3.16
CA ALA A 522 -18.52 23.95 2.20
C ALA A 522 -19.26 25.23 2.65
N GLN A 523 -19.20 25.54 3.95
CA GLN A 523 -19.91 26.67 4.55
C GLN A 523 -18.96 27.77 5.06
N GLY A 524 -17.65 27.62 4.86
CA GLY A 524 -16.64 28.61 5.29
C GLY A 524 -16.61 28.81 6.80
N ARG A 525 -16.92 27.77 7.58
CA ARG A 525 -17.03 27.82 9.06
C ARG A 525 -15.88 27.13 9.78
N ASN A 526 -14.86 26.66 9.06
CA ASN A 526 -13.75 25.85 9.57
C ASN A 526 -14.23 24.52 10.20
N VAL A 527 -15.31 23.95 9.66
CA VAL A 527 -15.82 22.62 9.98
C VAL A 527 -15.82 21.81 8.70
N PHE A 528 -15.12 20.69 8.71
CA PHE A 528 -14.77 20.00 7.47
C PHE A 528 -15.66 18.79 7.22
N GLN A 529 -16.03 18.58 5.95
CA GLN A 529 -16.75 17.41 5.46
C GLN A 529 -15.86 16.66 4.47
N GLY A 530 -15.39 15.49 4.87
CA GLY A 530 -14.39 14.70 4.15
C GLY A 530 -14.89 13.38 3.58
N GLY A 531 -16.18 13.06 3.69
CA GLY A 531 -16.66 11.73 3.30
C GLY A 531 -16.16 10.66 4.27
N PHE A 532 -15.65 9.53 3.77
CA PHE A 532 -15.27 8.41 4.63
C PHE A 532 -13.92 8.56 5.34
N LEU A 533 -12.96 9.33 4.80
CA LEU A 533 -11.67 9.63 5.44
C LEU A 533 -10.86 8.42 5.92
N GLY A 534 -10.83 7.33 5.14
CA GLY A 534 -10.13 6.09 5.52
C GLY A 534 -10.88 5.24 6.55
N LEU A 535 -12.08 5.66 6.98
CA LEU A 535 -12.90 5.01 8.00
C LEU A 535 -14.25 4.59 7.40
N ASP A 536 -14.25 3.54 6.59
CA ASP A 536 -15.33 3.20 5.65
C ASP A 536 -16.71 3.05 6.32
N ASN A 537 -16.87 2.02 7.16
CA ASN A 537 -18.15 1.70 7.79
C ASN A 537 -18.27 2.23 9.25
N ILE A 538 -17.39 3.15 9.68
CA ILE A 538 -17.34 3.66 11.06
C ILE A 538 -18.66 4.31 11.51
N GLY A 539 -19.39 4.89 10.54
CA GLY A 539 -20.60 5.66 10.76
C GLY A 539 -21.88 4.85 10.49
N VAL A 540 -23.01 5.51 10.75
CA VAL A 540 -24.35 4.98 10.47
C VAL A 540 -24.68 5.01 8.99
N PHE A 541 -24.14 6.01 8.27
CA PHE A 541 -24.32 6.23 6.85
C PHE A 541 -22.97 6.09 6.14
N ASP A 542 -23.03 5.75 4.86
CA ASP A 542 -21.95 6.08 3.94
C ASP A 542 -21.81 7.61 3.90
N ARG A 543 -20.71 8.11 4.49
CA ARG A 543 -20.44 9.55 4.62
C ARG A 543 -20.12 10.21 3.27
N SER A 544 -19.85 9.42 2.23
CA SER A 544 -19.54 9.87 0.87
C SER A 544 -20.78 9.88 -0.04
N ALA A 545 -21.88 9.27 0.39
CA ALA A 545 -23.14 9.23 -0.35
C ALA A 545 -24.13 10.34 0.11
N PRO A 546 -25.11 10.71 -0.73
CA PRO A 546 -26.21 11.57 -0.30
C PRO A 546 -26.95 10.98 0.90
N LEU A 547 -27.19 11.80 1.93
CA LEU A 547 -27.88 11.34 3.13
C LEU A 547 -29.36 11.08 2.84
N PRO A 548 -29.96 9.99 3.39
CA PRO A 548 -31.40 9.73 3.24
C PRO A 548 -32.29 10.86 3.79
N THR A 549 -31.76 11.64 4.73
CA THR A 549 -32.41 12.81 5.32
C THR A 549 -32.34 14.08 4.48
N GLY A 550 -31.56 14.07 3.39
CA GLY A 550 -30.98 15.29 2.83
C GLY A 550 -30.00 15.96 3.80
N GLY A 551 -29.45 17.11 3.40
CA GLY A 551 -28.48 17.85 4.21
C GLY A 551 -27.06 17.29 4.10
N PHE A 552 -26.27 17.43 5.16
CA PHE A 552 -24.86 17.01 5.21
C PHE A 552 -24.41 16.67 6.65
N ILE A 553 -23.22 16.10 6.80
CA ILE A 553 -22.61 15.78 8.10
C ILE A 553 -21.42 16.72 8.33
N ASP A 554 -21.43 17.46 9.43
CA ASP A 554 -20.25 18.12 9.98
C ASP A 554 -19.44 17.09 10.76
N GLN A 555 -18.20 16.84 10.34
CA GLN A 555 -17.41 15.71 10.81
C GLN A 555 -16.39 16.11 11.88
N ALA A 556 -16.40 15.39 13.01
CA ALA A 556 -15.45 15.65 14.10
C ALA A 556 -14.03 15.21 13.75
N ASP A 557 -13.87 14.08 13.06
CA ASP A 557 -12.59 13.57 12.59
C ASP A 557 -12.00 14.44 11.47
N GLY A 558 -12.79 14.75 10.43
CA GLY A 558 -12.34 15.63 9.34
C GLY A 558 -11.84 16.98 9.84
N THR A 559 -12.54 17.56 10.81
CA THR A 559 -12.15 18.83 11.45
C THR A 559 -10.90 18.68 12.32
N ALA A 560 -10.80 17.59 13.09
CA ALA A 560 -9.62 17.31 13.91
C ALA A 560 -8.36 17.03 13.07
N TRP A 561 -8.49 16.32 11.95
CA TRP A 561 -7.38 16.10 11.02
C TRP A 561 -6.85 17.42 10.46
N MET A 562 -7.72 18.36 10.11
CA MET A 562 -7.30 19.69 9.64
C MET A 562 -6.67 20.55 10.74
N ALA A 563 -7.08 20.39 11.99
CA ALA A 563 -6.38 21.00 13.13
C ALA A 563 -4.96 20.43 13.28
N MET A 564 -4.82 19.11 13.25
CA MET A 564 -3.52 18.43 13.28
C MET A 564 -2.66 18.85 12.08
N TYR A 565 -3.23 18.94 10.89
CA TYR A 565 -2.52 19.37 9.68
C TYR A 565 -2.03 20.81 9.81
N SER A 566 -2.85 21.71 10.36
CA SER A 566 -2.46 23.10 10.65
C SER A 566 -1.26 23.16 11.60
N LEU A 567 -1.30 22.41 12.72
CA LEU A 567 -0.19 22.37 13.68
C LEU A 567 1.09 21.78 13.07
N ASN A 568 0.98 20.71 12.28
CA ASN A 568 2.14 20.13 11.60
C ASN A 568 2.75 21.11 10.58
N LEU A 569 1.94 21.81 9.78
CA LEU A 569 2.44 22.81 8.84
C LEU A 569 3.05 24.02 9.54
N MET A 570 2.47 24.46 10.67
CA MET A 570 3.08 25.47 11.54
C MET A 570 4.46 25.00 12.01
N ARG A 571 4.58 23.78 12.52
CA ARG A 571 5.86 23.23 12.99
C ARG A 571 6.90 23.12 11.87
N ILE A 572 6.49 22.68 10.68
CA ILE A 572 7.37 22.66 9.49
C ILE A 572 7.86 24.07 9.17
N ALA A 573 6.97 25.06 9.12
CA ALA A 573 7.34 26.44 8.83
C ALA A 573 8.32 27.01 9.87
N LEU A 574 8.12 26.74 11.17
CA LEU A 574 9.03 27.17 12.23
C LEU A 574 10.40 26.50 12.12
N GLU A 575 10.46 25.21 11.75
CA GLU A 575 11.73 24.53 11.49
C GLU A 575 12.48 25.13 10.29
N LEU A 576 11.76 25.52 9.24
CA LEU A 576 12.35 26.23 8.10
C LEU A 576 12.78 27.67 8.47
N ALA A 577 12.06 28.30 9.41
CA ALA A 577 12.34 29.66 9.89
C ALA A 577 13.67 29.80 10.63
N GLU A 578 14.21 28.69 11.16
CA GLU A 578 15.56 28.66 11.76
C GLU A 578 16.67 29.14 10.82
N HIS A 579 16.42 29.11 9.51
CA HIS A 579 17.38 29.52 8.50
C HIS A 579 16.85 30.62 7.57
N ASP A 580 15.53 30.83 7.55
CA ASP A 580 14.89 31.85 6.72
C ASP A 580 13.62 32.38 7.40
N HIS A 581 13.75 33.54 8.03
CA HIS A 581 12.68 34.18 8.80
C HIS A 581 11.39 34.47 7.98
N ALA A 582 11.42 34.41 6.65
CA ALA A 582 10.21 34.54 5.82
C ALA A 582 9.15 33.47 6.16
N TYR A 583 9.56 32.30 6.68
CA TYR A 583 8.64 31.25 7.06
C TYR A 583 7.86 31.55 8.37
N GLU A 584 8.26 32.55 9.17
CA GLU A 584 7.49 32.95 10.37
C GLU A 584 6.10 33.52 10.01
N ASP A 585 5.99 34.16 8.84
CA ASP A 585 4.73 34.69 8.29
C ASP A 585 3.72 33.58 8.03
N ILE A 586 4.15 32.53 7.33
CA ILE A 586 3.26 31.42 7.02
C ILE A 586 2.99 30.54 8.25
N ALA A 587 3.94 30.43 9.20
CA ALA A 587 3.70 29.77 10.49
C ALA A 587 2.53 30.43 11.24
N THR A 588 2.49 31.77 11.26
CA THR A 588 1.41 32.54 11.90
C THR A 588 0.05 32.20 11.30
N LYS A 589 -0.04 32.11 9.96
CA LYS A 589 -1.28 31.73 9.28
C LYS A 589 -1.80 30.37 9.76
N PHE A 590 -0.93 29.38 9.93
CA PHE A 590 -1.35 28.04 10.34
C PHE A 590 -1.75 27.99 11.81
N PHE A 591 -1.06 28.74 12.66
CA PHE A 591 -1.44 28.93 14.05
C PHE A 591 -2.84 29.57 14.19
N GLU A 592 -3.10 30.66 13.47
CA GLU A 592 -4.41 31.31 13.47
C GLU A 592 -5.51 30.37 12.97
N HIS A 593 -5.24 29.63 11.89
CA HIS A 593 -6.19 28.69 11.33
C HIS A 593 -6.54 27.56 12.31
N PHE A 594 -5.56 27.04 13.05
CA PHE A 594 -5.81 26.10 14.14
C PHE A 594 -6.76 26.67 15.20
N LEU A 595 -6.61 27.94 15.59
CA LEU A 595 -7.51 28.57 16.56
C LEU A 595 -8.93 28.75 16.02
N TYR A 596 -9.08 29.10 14.73
CA TYR A 596 -10.40 29.15 14.10
C TYR A 596 -11.08 27.79 14.08
N ILE A 597 -10.34 26.71 13.78
CA ILE A 597 -10.86 25.34 13.87
C ILE A 597 -11.26 25.00 15.31
N ALA A 598 -10.40 25.29 16.29
CA ALA A 598 -10.69 25.02 17.70
C ALA A 598 -11.95 25.76 18.17
N GLN A 599 -12.18 26.98 17.67
CA GLN A 599 -13.40 27.75 17.93
C GLN A 599 -14.62 27.05 17.31
N ALA A 600 -14.53 26.69 16.04
CA ALA A 600 -15.62 26.07 15.28
C ALA A 600 -16.08 24.75 15.90
N MET A 601 -15.14 23.92 16.38
CA MET A 601 -15.48 22.67 17.10
C MET A 601 -16.25 22.89 18.40
N THR A 602 -16.09 24.06 19.04
CA THR A 602 -16.81 24.40 20.29
C THR A 602 -18.14 25.10 20.05
N ASN A 603 -18.29 25.83 18.94
CA ASN A 603 -19.46 26.63 18.63
C ASN A 603 -19.54 26.88 17.11
N ILE A 604 -20.20 25.98 16.38
CA ILE A 604 -20.33 26.05 14.92
C ILE A 604 -21.15 27.29 14.57
N GLY A 605 -20.52 28.24 13.86
CA GLY A 605 -21.19 29.44 13.33
C GLY A 605 -21.81 30.37 14.38
N GLY A 606 -21.44 30.26 15.66
CA GLY A 606 -22.01 31.08 16.74
C GLY A 606 -23.41 30.66 17.22
N GLY A 607 -23.94 29.53 16.73
CA GLY A 607 -25.30 29.04 17.03
C GLY A 607 -25.45 28.18 18.29
N GLY A 608 -24.37 27.97 19.06
CA GLY A 608 -24.38 27.19 20.30
C GLY A 608 -24.35 25.66 20.11
N ILE A 609 -24.21 25.17 18.87
CA ILE A 609 -24.08 23.74 18.55
C ILE A 609 -22.64 23.48 18.14
N GLY A 610 -21.95 22.57 18.82
CA GLY A 610 -20.56 22.19 18.56
C GLY A 610 -20.43 20.71 18.21
N LEU A 611 -19.23 20.29 17.81
CA LEU A 611 -18.88 18.86 17.65
C LEU A 611 -18.66 18.18 19.02
N TRP A 612 -18.50 18.97 20.08
CA TRP A 612 -18.44 18.50 21.47
C TRP A 612 -19.83 18.45 22.08
N ASP A 613 -20.24 17.29 22.59
CA ASP A 613 -21.47 17.12 23.35
C ASP A 613 -21.18 17.22 24.86
N ASP A 614 -21.71 18.25 25.52
CA ASP A 614 -21.49 18.50 26.95
C ASP A 614 -22.20 17.49 27.86
N LYS A 615 -23.24 16.82 27.37
CA LYS A 615 -23.99 15.82 28.14
C LYS A 615 -23.18 14.52 28.27
N ASP A 616 -22.63 14.05 27.16
CA ASP A 616 -21.83 12.83 27.11
C ASP A 616 -20.35 13.09 27.37
N ALA A 617 -19.93 14.36 27.34
CA ALA A 617 -18.53 14.78 27.38
C ALA A 617 -17.68 14.01 26.35
N PHE A 618 -18.11 14.06 25.08
CA PHE A 618 -17.47 13.37 23.96
C PHE A 618 -17.65 14.14 22.64
N TYR A 619 -16.78 13.86 21.67
CA TYR A 619 -16.90 14.42 20.33
C TYR A 619 -17.74 13.50 19.44
N TYR A 620 -18.63 14.09 18.64
CA TYR A 620 -19.49 13.40 17.70
C TYR A 620 -19.60 14.16 16.38
N ASP A 621 -19.86 13.42 15.30
CA ASP A 621 -20.36 14.00 14.06
C ASP A 621 -21.73 14.64 14.30
N VAL A 622 -22.04 15.70 13.56
CA VAL A 622 -23.31 16.43 13.65
C VAL A 622 -24.02 16.37 12.31
N GLN A 623 -25.21 15.80 12.28
CA GLN A 623 -26.08 15.80 11.11
C GLN A 623 -26.78 17.15 10.99
N CYS A 624 -26.58 17.84 9.88
CA CYS A 624 -27.20 19.11 9.54
C CYS A 624 -28.33 18.87 8.53
N MET A 625 -29.57 19.11 8.95
CA MET A 625 -30.78 18.85 8.18
C MET A 625 -31.12 20.02 7.25
N PRO A 626 -31.85 19.79 6.14
CA PRO A 626 -32.26 20.86 5.22
C PRO A 626 -33.08 21.99 5.86
N ASN A 627 -33.79 21.70 6.95
CA ASN A 627 -34.58 22.68 7.71
C ASN A 627 -33.74 23.53 8.69
N GLY A 628 -32.42 23.39 8.69
CA GLY A 628 -31.50 24.11 9.57
C GLY A 628 -31.35 23.50 10.97
N THR A 629 -32.02 22.40 11.29
CA THR A 629 -31.81 21.68 12.55
C THR A 629 -30.52 20.86 12.51
N ALA A 630 -29.83 20.78 13.64
CA ALA A 630 -28.60 20.00 13.78
C ALA A 630 -28.76 18.97 14.90
N ARG A 631 -28.31 17.74 14.65
CA ARG A 631 -28.43 16.60 15.59
C ARG A 631 -27.08 15.90 15.76
N PRO A 632 -26.54 15.81 16.98
CA PRO A 632 -25.36 15.00 17.26
C PRO A 632 -25.65 13.52 16.99
N MET A 633 -24.75 12.87 16.25
CA MET A 633 -24.73 11.43 16.02
C MET A 633 -23.95 10.76 17.16
N ARG A 634 -24.65 10.39 18.24
CA ARG A 634 -24.06 9.90 19.50
C ARG A 634 -23.50 8.47 19.41
N LEU A 635 -22.59 8.28 18.47
CA LEU A 635 -21.85 7.05 18.22
C LEU A 635 -20.42 7.22 18.74
N ARG A 636 -20.09 6.56 19.86
CA ARG A 636 -18.77 6.57 20.50
C ARG A 636 -17.81 5.71 19.68
N SER A 637 -17.21 6.31 18.68
CA SER A 637 -16.24 5.67 17.79
C SER A 637 -14.90 6.40 17.80
N MET A 638 -13.94 5.90 17.04
CA MET A 638 -12.61 6.49 16.81
C MET A 638 -12.71 7.96 16.38
N VAL A 639 -13.79 8.33 15.69
CA VAL A 639 -14.10 9.73 15.31
C VAL A 639 -14.02 10.68 16.52
N GLY A 640 -14.51 10.26 17.68
CA GLY A 640 -14.49 11.08 18.89
C GLY A 640 -13.14 11.07 19.64
N LEU A 641 -12.21 10.19 19.26
CA LEU A 641 -10.86 10.10 19.82
C LEU A 641 -9.83 10.87 18.98
N ILE A 642 -10.00 10.95 17.65
CA ILE A 642 -9.13 11.65 16.70
C ILE A 642 -8.77 13.10 17.11
N PRO A 643 -9.65 13.90 17.76
CA PRO A 643 -9.28 15.21 18.31
C PRO A 643 -8.06 15.22 19.26
N LEU A 644 -7.66 14.08 19.83
CA LEU A 644 -6.45 13.96 20.64
C LEU A 644 -5.16 14.11 19.82
N PHE A 645 -5.18 13.79 18.51
CA PHE A 645 -3.99 13.81 17.66
C PHE A 645 -3.53 15.24 17.32
N ALA A 646 -4.44 16.21 17.38
CA ALA A 646 -4.12 17.61 17.15
C ALA A 646 -3.46 18.21 18.40
N VAL A 647 -2.15 17.98 18.54
CA VAL A 647 -1.35 18.46 19.66
C VAL A 647 0.02 18.95 19.20
N GLU A 648 0.46 20.10 19.72
CA GLU A 648 1.80 20.64 19.52
C GLU A 648 2.30 21.31 20.81
N VAL A 649 3.59 21.19 21.10
CA VAL A 649 4.21 21.78 22.29
C VAL A 649 5.24 22.82 21.87
N LEU A 650 4.99 24.07 22.23
CA LEU A 650 5.94 25.17 22.06
C LEU A 650 6.77 25.29 23.34
N GLU A 651 8.08 25.12 23.24
CA GLU A 651 9.01 25.36 24.36
C GLU A 651 9.38 26.85 24.44
N GLY A 652 9.58 27.39 25.65
CA GLY A 652 9.76 28.84 25.84
C GLY A 652 11.03 29.39 25.18
N ASP A 653 12.13 28.64 25.25
CA ASP A 653 13.40 28.92 24.58
C ASP A 653 13.29 28.90 23.05
N HIS A 654 12.36 28.11 22.48
CA HIS A 654 12.11 28.12 21.04
C HIS A 654 11.45 29.43 20.58
N LEU A 655 10.55 30.03 21.38
CA LEU A 655 9.88 31.28 21.01
C LEU A 655 10.84 32.48 20.95
N GLU A 656 11.98 32.42 21.63
CA GLU A 656 13.04 33.43 21.51
C GLU A 656 13.75 33.37 20.15
N ARG A 657 13.75 32.20 19.49
CA ARG A 657 14.37 32.00 18.17
C ARG A 657 13.51 32.52 17.02
N TRP A 658 12.20 32.71 17.25
CA TRP A 658 11.22 33.14 16.23
C TRP A 658 10.53 34.44 16.67
N PRO A 659 11.24 35.57 16.70
CA PRO A 659 10.73 36.82 17.27
C PRO A 659 9.53 37.39 16.50
N GLY A 660 9.46 37.19 15.18
CA GLY A 660 8.33 37.63 14.36
C GLY A 660 7.07 36.81 14.63
N PHE A 661 7.20 35.49 14.73
CA PHE A 661 6.12 34.59 15.13
C PHE A 661 5.63 34.92 16.54
N ARG A 662 6.56 35.10 17.50
CA ARG A 662 6.23 35.50 18.88
C ARG A 662 5.47 36.82 18.93
N ALA A 663 5.91 37.85 18.22
CA ALA A 663 5.26 39.15 18.22
C ALA A 663 3.81 39.07 17.69
N ARG A 664 3.56 38.29 16.63
CA ARG A 664 2.21 38.10 16.08
C ARG A 664 1.32 37.24 16.96
N LEU A 665 1.90 36.21 17.57
CA LEU A 665 1.24 35.37 18.56
C LEU A 665 0.77 36.24 19.74
N ASP A 666 1.67 37.01 20.35
CA ASP A 666 1.34 37.93 21.46
C ASP A 666 0.26 38.92 21.03
N TRP A 667 0.38 39.51 19.83
CA TRP A 667 -0.64 40.41 19.28
C TRP A 667 -2.02 39.74 19.15
N LEU A 668 -2.09 38.53 18.58
CA LEU A 668 -3.35 37.82 18.40
C LEU A 668 -4.02 37.54 19.75
N LEU A 669 -3.23 37.18 20.75
CA LEU A 669 -3.75 36.82 22.06
C LEU A 669 -4.28 38.04 22.82
N ASP A 670 -3.60 39.18 22.70
CA ASP A 670 -4.02 40.44 23.30
C ASP A 670 -5.27 41.02 22.62
N HIS A 671 -5.38 40.89 21.29
CA HIS A 671 -6.43 41.52 20.49
C HIS A 671 -7.63 40.61 20.17
N ARG A 672 -7.47 39.28 20.34
CA ARG A 672 -8.52 38.27 20.12
C ARG A 672 -8.68 37.38 21.37
N PRO A 673 -9.11 37.94 22.52
CA PRO A 673 -9.21 37.20 23.78
C PRO A 673 -10.11 35.96 23.69
N GLN A 674 -11.10 35.95 22.80
CA GLN A 674 -11.94 34.80 22.52
C GLN A 674 -11.19 33.62 21.89
N LEU A 675 -10.18 33.88 21.05
CA LEU A 675 -9.29 32.85 20.49
C LEU A 675 -8.18 32.50 21.48
N ALA A 676 -7.67 33.48 22.23
CA ALA A 676 -6.70 33.25 23.30
C ALA A 676 -7.24 32.31 24.38
N ALA A 677 -8.52 32.46 24.72
CA ALA A 677 -9.23 31.54 25.60
C ALA A 677 -9.26 30.11 25.07
N LEU A 678 -8.94 29.87 23.78
CA LEU A 678 -8.84 28.53 23.19
C LEU A 678 -7.55 27.79 23.52
N VAL A 679 -6.51 28.50 23.94
CA VAL A 679 -5.24 27.91 24.31
C VAL A 679 -5.23 27.60 25.80
N SER A 680 -4.92 26.35 26.15
CA SER A 680 -4.97 25.91 27.55
C SER A 680 -3.90 26.63 28.38
N ARG A 681 -4.34 27.43 29.36
CA ARG A 681 -3.46 28.08 30.35
C ARG A 681 -2.31 28.87 29.73
N TRP A 682 -2.58 29.64 28.67
CA TRP A 682 -1.53 30.38 27.95
C TRP A 682 -0.70 31.31 28.85
N ALA A 683 -1.35 32.02 29.79
CA ALA A 683 -0.68 32.94 30.71
C ALA A 683 0.07 32.24 31.86
N GLU A 684 -0.10 30.93 32.03
CA GLU A 684 0.57 30.13 33.06
C GLU A 684 1.60 29.21 32.38
N PRO A 685 2.90 29.57 32.39
CA PRO A 685 3.93 28.71 31.81
C PRO A 685 3.92 27.32 32.47
N GLY A 686 3.95 26.27 31.66
CA GLY A 686 4.25 24.92 32.15
C GLY A 686 5.71 24.82 32.65
N GLN A 687 6.15 23.61 33.02
CA GLN A 687 7.57 23.39 33.27
C GLN A 687 8.39 23.82 32.03
N LYS A 688 9.46 24.62 32.26
CA LYS A 688 10.28 25.25 31.20
C LYS A 688 9.51 26.18 30.25
N GLU A 689 8.49 26.88 30.76
CA GLU A 689 7.68 27.81 29.95
C GLU A 689 6.97 27.19 28.75
N ARG A 690 6.77 25.85 28.79
CA ARG A 690 6.07 25.13 27.73
C ARG A 690 4.61 25.54 27.61
N ARG A 691 4.15 25.66 26.37
CA ARG A 691 2.77 25.98 26.01
C ARG A 691 2.19 24.88 25.13
N LEU A 692 1.00 24.40 25.49
CA LEU A 692 0.32 23.30 24.82
C LEU A 692 -0.77 23.83 23.88
N LEU A 693 -0.62 23.57 22.59
CA LEU A 693 -1.68 23.74 21.61
C LEU A 693 -2.39 22.40 21.44
N SER A 694 -3.68 22.34 21.77
CA SER A 694 -4.48 21.13 21.58
C SER A 694 -5.97 21.45 21.42
N LEU A 695 -6.67 20.68 20.59
CA LEU A 695 -8.13 20.73 20.50
C LEU A 695 -8.80 20.28 21.81
N ALA A 696 -8.27 19.21 22.41
CA ALA A 696 -8.77 18.67 23.67
C ALA A 696 -8.02 19.32 24.85
N ARG A 697 -8.58 20.40 25.41
CA ARG A 697 -8.02 21.01 26.63
C ARG A 697 -8.14 20.09 27.84
N ALA A 698 -7.47 20.45 28.94
CA ALA A 698 -7.37 19.64 30.16
C ALA A 698 -8.68 18.96 30.61
N PHE A 699 -9.83 19.65 30.58
CA PHE A 699 -11.12 19.03 30.90
C PHE A 699 -11.53 17.97 29.86
N ARG A 700 -11.59 18.33 28.58
CA ARG A 700 -12.01 17.43 27.49
C ARG A 700 -11.07 16.25 27.33
N MET A 701 -9.76 16.50 27.38
CA MET A 701 -8.73 15.45 27.33
C MET A 701 -8.92 14.43 28.44
N LYS A 702 -9.13 14.86 29.70
CA LYS A 702 -9.41 13.93 30.81
C LYS A 702 -10.67 13.10 30.57
N ARG A 703 -11.73 13.70 30.01
CA ARG A 703 -12.98 13.00 29.72
C ARG A 703 -12.82 11.97 28.60
N ILE A 704 -12.11 12.33 27.53
CA ILE A 704 -11.82 11.42 26.42
C ILE A 704 -10.92 10.27 26.91
N LEU A 705 -9.82 10.56 27.62
CA LEU A 705 -8.92 9.54 28.15
C LEU A 705 -9.62 8.59 29.12
N ALA A 706 -10.49 9.10 30.00
CA ALA A 706 -11.27 8.26 30.91
C ALA A 706 -12.11 7.22 30.15
N ARG A 707 -12.68 7.59 29.00
CA ARG A 707 -13.46 6.68 28.15
C ARG A 707 -12.58 5.79 27.27
N MET A 708 -11.49 6.34 26.72
CA MET A 708 -10.55 5.59 25.88
C MET A 708 -9.88 4.45 26.64
N LEU A 709 -9.56 4.69 27.92
CA LEU A 709 -8.89 3.73 28.80
C LEU A 709 -9.86 2.80 29.56
N ASP A 710 -11.16 2.91 29.29
CA ASP A 710 -12.18 2.06 29.91
C ASP A 710 -12.31 0.73 29.13
N PRO A 711 -12.11 -0.44 29.77
CA PRO A 711 -12.25 -1.75 29.13
C PRO A 711 -13.64 -2.06 28.57
N ASP A 712 -14.68 -1.47 29.15
CA ASP A 712 -16.08 -1.61 28.70
C ASP A 712 -16.44 -0.66 27.56
N GLU A 713 -15.52 0.24 27.21
CA GLU A 713 -15.61 1.13 26.06
C GLU A 713 -14.52 0.76 25.04
N PHE A 714 -13.40 1.48 25.01
CA PHE A 714 -12.44 1.37 23.91
C PHE A 714 -11.22 0.50 24.22
N LEU A 715 -10.76 0.39 25.46
CA LEU A 715 -9.52 -0.32 25.76
C LEU A 715 -9.73 -1.83 25.75
N SER A 716 -8.85 -2.56 25.07
CA SER A 716 -8.78 -4.02 25.14
C SER A 716 -7.37 -4.47 25.52
N ASP A 717 -7.20 -5.76 25.77
CA ASP A 717 -5.88 -6.38 25.98
C ASP A 717 -4.96 -6.28 24.75
N TYR A 718 -5.49 -5.87 23.59
CA TYR A 718 -4.78 -5.80 22.32
C TYR A 718 -4.64 -4.37 21.78
N GLY A 719 -5.18 -3.35 22.47
CA GLY A 719 -5.17 -1.95 22.03
C GLY A 719 -6.54 -1.26 22.05
N VAL A 720 -6.60 -0.05 21.49
CA VAL A 720 -7.79 0.81 21.43
C VAL A 720 -8.66 0.42 20.23
N ARG A 721 -9.91 0.02 20.52
CA ARG A 721 -10.94 -0.36 19.53
C ARG A 721 -11.36 0.84 18.69
N ALA A 722 -11.77 0.60 17.45
CA ALA A 722 -12.34 1.65 16.60
C ALA A 722 -13.77 2.06 17.00
N LEU A 723 -14.52 1.17 17.67
CA LEU A 723 -15.86 1.46 18.20
C LEU A 723 -15.94 0.99 19.65
N SER A 724 -16.65 1.75 20.49
CA SER A 724 -16.89 1.36 21.87
C SER A 724 -17.58 -0.01 21.96
N ARG A 725 -17.07 -0.86 22.84
CA ARG A 725 -17.65 -2.16 23.19
C ARG A 725 -19.05 -2.03 23.80
N HIS A 726 -19.43 -0.86 24.33
CA HIS A 726 -20.78 -0.58 24.81
C HIS A 726 -21.87 -0.91 23.77
N TYR A 727 -21.57 -0.72 22.48
CA TYR A 727 -22.50 -1.01 21.39
C TYR A 727 -22.70 -2.50 21.10
N LEU A 728 -22.03 -3.39 21.83
CA LEU A 728 -22.31 -4.83 21.81
C LEU A 728 -23.66 -5.14 22.47
N GLU A 729 -23.92 -4.55 23.63
CA GLU A 729 -25.16 -4.74 24.38
C GLU A 729 -26.21 -3.66 24.06
N HIS A 730 -25.77 -2.48 23.63
CA HIS A 730 -26.62 -1.33 23.38
C HIS A 730 -26.40 -0.75 21.97
N PRO A 731 -26.83 -1.44 20.89
CA PRO A 731 -26.62 -0.95 19.53
C PRO A 731 -27.13 0.48 19.32
N TYR A 732 -26.38 1.29 18.60
CA TYR A 732 -26.82 2.63 18.23
C TYR A 732 -27.87 2.53 17.13
N VAL A 733 -29.06 3.08 17.38
CA VAL A 733 -30.17 3.07 16.42
C VAL A 733 -30.46 4.49 15.96
N PHE A 734 -30.48 4.68 14.63
CA PHE A 734 -30.94 5.90 13.99
C PHE A 734 -32.25 5.63 13.25
N GLU A 735 -33.27 6.43 13.54
CA GLU A 735 -34.59 6.35 12.90
C GLU A 735 -34.92 7.66 12.21
N TRP A 736 -35.39 7.56 10.96
CA TRP A 736 -35.88 8.68 10.18
C TRP A 736 -37.01 8.24 9.24
N GLY A 737 -38.22 8.78 9.47
CA GLY A 737 -39.41 8.33 8.74
C GLY A 737 -39.66 6.84 8.97
N THR A 738 -39.66 6.05 7.89
CA THR A 738 -39.78 4.58 7.93
C THR A 738 -38.44 3.86 7.91
N GLN A 739 -37.32 4.58 7.81
CA GLN A 739 -35.98 4.00 7.76
C GLN A 739 -35.40 3.85 9.16
N ARG A 740 -34.79 2.69 9.41
CA ARG A 740 -34.05 2.38 10.64
C ARG A 740 -32.68 1.84 10.26
N SER A 741 -31.64 2.51 10.73
CA SER A 741 -30.24 2.09 10.59
C SER A 741 -29.66 1.77 11.96
N GLN A 742 -28.83 0.74 12.04
CA GLN A 742 -28.22 0.29 13.28
C GLN A 742 -26.70 0.13 13.13
N VAL A 743 -25.98 0.49 14.18
CA VAL A 743 -24.54 0.23 14.35
C VAL A 743 -24.35 -0.59 15.64
N THR A 744 -23.74 -1.75 15.50
CA THR A 744 -23.40 -2.67 16.60
C THR A 744 -21.88 -2.78 16.68
N TYR A 745 -21.36 -3.12 17.87
CA TYR A 745 -19.96 -3.52 18.00
C TYR A 745 -19.72 -4.89 17.34
N THR A 746 -18.87 -4.91 16.32
CA THR A 746 -18.57 -6.10 15.52
C THR A 746 -17.05 -6.30 15.50
N PRO A 747 -16.49 -7.14 16.40
CA PRO A 747 -15.06 -7.45 16.38
C PRO A 747 -14.74 -8.36 15.19
N GLY A 748 -13.60 -8.15 14.52
CA GLY A 748 -13.20 -8.95 13.35
C GLY A 748 -13.84 -8.44 12.05
N GLU A 749 -14.43 -9.34 11.27
CA GLU A 749 -15.00 -9.08 9.95
C GLU A 749 -16.31 -8.27 10.01
N SER A 750 -16.66 -7.58 8.90
CA SER A 750 -17.84 -6.72 8.84
C SER A 750 -19.14 -7.53 8.68
N ASP A 751 -20.14 -7.22 9.51
CA ASP A 751 -21.49 -7.77 9.37
C ASP A 751 -22.33 -7.13 8.25
N SER A 752 -21.75 -6.14 7.52
CA SER A 752 -22.43 -5.36 6.48
C SER A 752 -21.56 -5.17 5.23
N GLY A 753 -22.19 -5.07 4.06
CA GLY A 753 -21.51 -4.81 2.79
C GLY A 753 -21.35 -3.33 2.43
N LEU A 754 -21.45 -2.42 3.41
CA LEU A 754 -21.15 -1.01 3.19
C LEU A 754 -19.70 -0.86 2.70
N PHE A 755 -19.49 -0.11 1.61
CA PHE A 755 -18.21 0.02 0.91
C PHE A 755 -17.64 -1.25 0.26
N GLY A 756 -18.47 -2.28 0.07
CA GLY A 756 -18.24 -3.29 -0.95
C GLY A 756 -17.23 -4.39 -0.65
N GLY A 757 -16.63 -4.47 0.56
CA GLY A 757 -15.60 -5.49 0.87
C GLY A 757 -15.35 -5.76 2.36
N ASN A 758 -14.11 -6.16 2.66
CA ASN A 758 -13.60 -6.71 3.93
C ASN A 758 -13.35 -5.67 5.05
N SER A 759 -13.52 -4.38 4.77
CA SER A 759 -13.19 -3.30 5.70
C SER A 759 -14.16 -3.20 6.88
N ASN A 760 -13.61 -3.20 8.10
CA ASN A 760 -14.39 -3.04 9.33
C ASN A 760 -13.77 -2.10 10.37
N TRP A 761 -14.48 -1.03 10.66
CA TRP A 761 -14.17 -0.02 11.67
C TRP A 761 -15.14 -0.05 12.87
N ARG A 762 -16.09 -0.99 12.91
CA ARG A 762 -17.10 -1.09 13.97
C ARG A 762 -16.68 -1.94 15.17
N GLY A 763 -15.37 -2.13 15.37
CA GLY A 763 -14.87 -2.89 16.49
C GLY A 763 -13.38 -3.21 16.46
N PRO A 764 -12.79 -3.54 15.29
CA PRO A 764 -11.37 -3.90 15.19
C PRO A 764 -10.41 -2.81 15.67
N ILE A 765 -9.17 -3.22 15.91
CA ILE A 765 -8.06 -2.37 16.35
C ILE A 765 -7.19 -2.09 15.14
N TRP A 766 -6.97 -0.82 14.86
CA TRP A 766 -6.18 -0.38 13.71
C TRP A 766 -4.86 0.21 14.20
N MET A 767 -3.74 -0.39 13.78
CA MET A 767 -2.40 0.02 14.22
C MET A 767 -2.09 1.50 13.94
N PRO A 768 -2.35 2.05 12.73
CA PRO A 768 -1.97 3.43 12.42
C PRO A 768 -2.55 4.47 13.38
N VAL A 769 -3.82 4.33 13.76
CA VAL A 769 -4.50 5.24 14.69
C VAL A 769 -4.21 4.95 16.16
N ASN A 770 -3.78 3.74 16.51
CA ASN A 770 -3.28 3.42 17.85
C ASN A 770 -1.85 3.98 18.07
N TYR A 771 -1.07 4.12 17.00
CA TYR A 771 0.27 4.68 17.04
C TYR A 771 0.27 6.21 17.17
N LEU A 772 -0.72 6.87 16.57
CA LEU A 772 -0.98 8.31 16.72
C LEU A 772 -1.48 8.63 18.14
#